data_AF-A0A8J2SRX9-F1
#
_entry.id   AF-A0A8J2SRX9-F1
#
_cell.length_a   1.000
_cell.length_b   1.000
_cell.length_c   1.000
_cell.angle_alpha   90.00
_cell.angle_beta   90.00
_cell.angle_gamma   90.00
#
_symmetry.space_group_name_H-M   'P 1'
#
loop_
_entity.id
_entity.type
_entity.pdbx_description
1 polymer ?
#
loop_
_entity_poly.entity_id
_entity_poly.type
_entity_poly.pdbx_seq_one_letter_code
_entity_poly.pdbx_strand_id
1 'polypeptide(L)'
;MAQDGLYTKLHLAVRARTQPGQVVLVSGSATSDRTSGALEMVTSPDQYPIWRTPKPVIIARGVRHDYRYSIRSAHDVEAEPGHVRSVKTNTPELHKEDDFGVTPPEPPDVPLKKPSPTPGASRLVIVCYHLPVRVVRDAQNNWTASWGSSIIAKSPSESIADSRETWWAGTIHGGLNRRQLTDQDKDEIRAVLLKMNCIPVFSSNSEEGYLNYCKRILWPSFHNVTVLDQCCAAWHERAEWDQDAGSSWSAYEAMNGDFRDMLLDFLRAGDTVWVHDYYLMLLPSLLATSEPFRVDRHQSRKARIVFFLHAPFPTSQLFCALANGPKLLEGVVGADVVGFHAFEHARHFLNACTRLMGMERASVAGGITGVLHQGRTVMVVVRHVSVETDQIEQALRDEVPSHVPAIEGLIQEPSRETPNNAKRIVLCGVDPCQRLSGISLKLLAYERFLAEYPRWRGRVALVQYCLLDGTRVQDEARTLDEIKALGQRLNAQNPGSVVLIERPSGRLGMAERLALFQRSDVLVGTAIREGHTLYPSEYALARALKGRPGVILASEFSATSTLMSGAVNVNPFDVPSVAAALDTALSMDAVEKRDRLDRDLPYVKSRPSGRWTQEILEDMETVHRQVAVDEDASLAIAQRLEIGRLADAFSRSSRRFLFLDLGGTLIPKGDSVSKVLKSATKGALLRPGVRRALQALSEDPQTTVYVVSGTTPSALESLFSDLPQLSLAAANGLATSLPSQRPQTTMTSYGTDWDAVRKAALPLMKRRAAWTNGSAVLKREPGLAWSYYRADPEWGRIQALQLAQDLESILAPFDVAVAHREGMLEIVPQAMHKGHVVKKALSEALSRGEPPDFVLCVGDSLSDEKMFSSVYSYLADAPRAPLDRAFTVAVGRKASRALFYLDDDAHVGDALAALAGRAA
;
A
#
# COMPACT_ATOMS: atom_id res chain seq x y z
N MET A 1 2.31 -54.71 2.61
CA MET A 1 0.89 -54.54 2.99
C MET A 1 0.84 -54.20 4.47
N ALA A 2 0.60 -52.94 4.84
CA ALA A 2 0.48 -52.53 6.24
C ALA A 2 -0.91 -51.88 6.42
N GLN A 3 -1.67 -52.39 7.39
CA GLN A 3 -3.09 -52.12 7.60
C GLN A 3 -3.33 -50.67 8.05
N ASP A 4 -3.88 -49.86 7.16
CA ASP A 4 -4.64 -48.66 7.53
C ASP A 4 -5.90 -49.09 8.29
N GLY A 5 -6.09 -48.64 9.55
CA GLY A 5 -7.42 -48.71 10.17
C GLY A 5 -7.57 -48.83 11.69
N LEU A 6 -6.49 -48.94 12.48
CA LEU A 6 -6.59 -49.21 13.93
C LEU A 6 -6.86 -47.98 14.82
N TYR A 7 -6.65 -46.75 14.32
CA TYR A 7 -6.76 -45.51 15.11
C TYR A 7 -7.63 -44.45 14.43
N THR A 8 -8.33 -43.64 15.23
CA THR A 8 -9.17 -42.51 14.78
C THR A 8 -8.68 -41.21 15.43
N LYS A 9 -8.78 -40.11 14.66
CA LYS A 9 -8.52 -38.74 15.13
C LYS A 9 -9.82 -38.13 15.65
N LEU A 10 -9.82 -37.61 16.88
CA LEU A 10 -11.01 -37.04 17.51
C LEU A 10 -10.69 -35.71 18.20
N HIS A 11 -11.48 -34.67 17.96
CA HIS A 11 -11.42 -33.45 18.75
C HIS A 11 -12.36 -33.58 19.96
N LEU A 12 -11.85 -33.29 21.15
CA LEU A 12 -12.66 -33.26 22.36
C LEU A 12 -13.21 -31.84 22.54
N ALA A 13 -14.48 -31.73 22.92
CA ALA A 13 -15.13 -30.47 23.25
C ALA A 13 -15.76 -30.57 24.64
N VAL A 14 -15.54 -29.55 25.47
CA VAL A 14 -16.10 -29.44 26.82
C VAL A 14 -16.69 -28.04 26.97
N ARG A 15 -17.96 -27.95 27.35
CA ARG A 15 -18.61 -26.68 27.64
C ARG A 15 -18.40 -26.34 29.13
N ALA A 16 -17.71 -25.23 29.40
CA ALA A 16 -17.32 -24.80 30.73
C ALA A 16 -17.24 -23.27 30.80
N ARG A 17 -17.89 -22.66 31.80
CA ARG A 17 -17.76 -21.21 32.06
C ARG A 17 -16.57 -20.96 32.97
N THR A 18 -15.67 -20.07 32.59
CA THR A 18 -14.43 -19.80 33.33
C THR A 18 -14.25 -18.30 33.57
N GLN A 19 -13.45 -17.94 34.57
CA GLN A 19 -13.01 -16.56 34.83
C GLN A 19 -11.66 -16.27 34.13
N PRO A 20 -11.31 -14.99 33.90
CA PRO A 20 -10.01 -14.64 33.32
C PRO A 20 -8.85 -15.27 34.09
N GLY A 21 -7.95 -15.98 33.39
CA GLY A 21 -6.80 -16.69 33.98
C GLY A 21 -7.05 -18.16 34.36
N GLN A 22 -8.27 -18.67 34.16
CA GLN A 22 -8.58 -20.10 34.32
C GLN A 22 -8.47 -20.86 33.00
N VAL A 23 -7.95 -22.08 33.08
CA VAL A 23 -7.69 -23.00 31.95
C VAL A 23 -8.45 -24.31 32.15
N VAL A 24 -9.06 -24.83 31.07
CA VAL A 24 -9.75 -26.13 31.09
C VAL A 24 -8.80 -27.21 30.57
N LEU A 25 -8.59 -28.24 31.38
CA LEU A 25 -7.71 -29.37 31.07
C LEU A 25 -8.51 -30.67 31.01
N VAL A 26 -8.23 -31.50 30.01
CA VAL A 26 -8.82 -32.84 29.87
C VAL A 26 -7.71 -33.89 29.84
N SER A 27 -7.78 -34.87 30.74
CA SER A 27 -6.88 -36.03 30.76
C SER A 27 -7.67 -37.30 30.41
N GLY A 28 -7.24 -38.03 29.39
CA GLY A 28 -7.76 -39.37 29.09
C GLY A 28 -6.99 -40.44 29.86
N SER A 29 -7.68 -41.38 30.51
CA SER A 29 -7.04 -42.63 30.98
C SER A 29 -7.73 -43.83 30.34
N ALA A 30 -7.09 -44.44 29.34
CA ALA A 30 -7.33 -45.84 29.00
C ALA A 30 -6.31 -46.67 29.79
N THR A 31 -6.72 -47.17 30.96
CA THR A 31 -6.05 -48.22 31.76
C THR A 31 -4.56 -48.47 31.48
N SER A 32 -3.73 -47.45 31.70
CA SER A 32 -2.29 -47.59 31.91
C SER A 32 -1.80 -46.35 32.67
N ASP A 33 -1.14 -46.60 33.79
CA ASP A 33 -0.62 -45.61 34.72
C ASP A 33 0.41 -44.69 34.06
N ARG A 34 0.00 -43.51 33.57
CA ARG A 34 0.86 -42.31 33.46
C ARG A 34 0.05 -41.02 33.57
N THR A 35 0.24 -40.30 34.66
CA THR A 35 -0.32 -38.98 35.00
C THR A 35 0.27 -37.81 34.19
N SER A 36 0.70 -38.00 32.93
CA SER A 36 1.38 -36.95 32.13
C SER A 36 0.64 -36.50 30.86
N GLY A 37 -0.65 -36.80 30.71
CA GLY A 37 -1.40 -36.60 29.46
C GLY A 37 -2.59 -35.63 29.53
N ALA A 38 -2.49 -34.53 30.29
CA ALA A 38 -3.54 -33.51 30.28
C ALA A 38 -3.39 -32.61 29.04
N LEU A 39 -4.45 -32.48 28.25
CA LEU A 39 -4.51 -31.60 27.09
C LEU A 39 -5.19 -30.29 27.48
N GLU A 40 -4.51 -29.19 27.22
CA GLU A 40 -5.08 -27.84 27.29
C GLU A 40 -6.09 -27.63 26.17
N MET A 41 -7.25 -27.10 26.53
CA MET A 41 -8.30 -26.75 25.59
C MET A 41 -8.32 -25.24 25.36
N VAL A 42 -8.72 -24.82 24.16
CA VAL A 42 -8.81 -23.41 23.77
C VAL A 42 -10.25 -23.05 23.40
N THR A 43 -10.61 -21.79 23.57
CA THR A 43 -11.91 -21.21 23.17
C THR A 43 -11.68 -19.83 22.55
N SER A 44 -12.49 -19.45 21.56
CA SER A 44 -12.53 -18.10 21.00
C SER A 44 -13.75 -17.34 21.53
N PRO A 45 -13.78 -15.99 21.49
CA PRO A 45 -14.90 -15.21 22.05
C PRO A 45 -16.27 -15.57 21.44
N ASP A 46 -16.30 -15.96 20.17
CA ASP A 46 -17.47 -16.44 19.43
C ASP A 46 -17.88 -17.88 19.77
N GLN A 47 -16.97 -18.67 20.34
CA GLN A 47 -17.21 -20.07 20.73
C GLN A 47 -17.38 -20.25 22.24
N TYR A 48 -17.17 -19.20 23.05
CA TYR A 48 -17.35 -19.24 24.50
C TYR A 48 -18.82 -19.55 24.87
N PRO A 49 -19.11 -20.50 25.78
CA PRO A 49 -18.21 -21.16 26.75
C PRO A 49 -17.76 -22.58 26.33
N ILE A 50 -17.57 -22.85 25.05
CA ILE A 50 -17.15 -24.16 24.54
C ILE A 50 -15.63 -24.18 24.33
N TRP A 51 -14.97 -25.13 24.98
CA TRP A 51 -13.53 -25.34 24.92
C TRP A 51 -13.24 -26.59 24.09
N ARG A 52 -12.26 -26.53 23.19
CA ARG A 52 -11.92 -27.64 22.28
C ARG A 52 -10.43 -27.94 22.29
N THR A 53 -10.03 -29.18 22.00
CA THR A 53 -8.62 -29.51 21.86
C THR A 53 -8.05 -28.86 20.58
N PRO A 54 -6.91 -28.14 20.65
CA PRO A 54 -6.34 -27.43 19.51
C PRO A 54 -5.83 -28.37 18.41
N LYS A 55 -5.56 -29.63 18.76
CA LYS A 55 -5.21 -30.71 17.83
C LYS A 55 -6.10 -31.94 18.10
N PRO A 56 -6.39 -32.77 17.08
CA PRO A 56 -7.15 -34.00 17.28
C PRO A 56 -6.32 -35.02 18.08
N VAL A 57 -6.96 -35.70 19.02
CA VAL A 57 -6.38 -36.80 19.80
C VAL A 57 -6.49 -38.09 18.99
N ILE A 58 -5.41 -38.86 18.91
CA ILE A 58 -5.38 -40.14 18.22
C ILE A 58 -5.71 -41.24 19.23
N ILE A 59 -6.78 -41.99 18.98
CA ILE A 59 -7.27 -43.04 19.88
C ILE A 59 -7.59 -44.33 19.14
N ALA A 60 -7.39 -45.47 19.81
CA ALA A 60 -7.65 -46.78 19.24
C ALA A 60 -9.15 -46.94 18.95
N ARG A 61 -9.45 -47.44 17.75
CA ARG A 61 -10.81 -47.66 17.24
C ARG A 61 -11.42 -48.89 17.93
N GLY A 62 -12.68 -48.79 18.36
CA GLY A 62 -13.43 -49.86 19.03
C GLY A 62 -13.26 -49.98 20.55
N VAL A 63 -12.37 -49.18 21.15
CA VAL A 63 -12.10 -49.18 22.60
C VAL A 63 -12.90 -48.06 23.28
N ARG A 64 -13.42 -48.32 24.48
CA ARG A 64 -14.08 -47.30 25.30
C ARG A 64 -12.99 -46.51 26.04
N HIS A 65 -12.97 -45.19 25.82
CA HIS A 65 -12.02 -44.27 26.43
C HIS A 65 -12.73 -43.38 27.43
N ASP A 66 -12.20 -43.31 28.65
CA ASP A 66 -12.72 -42.47 29.73
C ASP A 66 -11.88 -41.21 29.86
N TYR A 67 -12.53 -40.07 29.75
CA TYR A 67 -11.93 -38.74 29.88
C TYR A 67 -12.39 -38.11 31.19
N ARG A 68 -11.42 -37.66 31.97
CA ARG A 68 -11.64 -36.77 33.10
C ARG A 68 -11.25 -35.37 32.70
N TYR A 69 -12.03 -34.39 33.12
CA TYR A 69 -11.68 -32.99 32.92
C TYR A 69 -11.60 -32.25 34.25
N SER A 70 -10.85 -31.15 34.29
CA SER A 70 -10.77 -30.27 35.45
C SER A 70 -10.58 -28.84 34.96
N ILE A 71 -11.22 -27.88 35.64
CA ILE A 71 -11.02 -26.45 35.40
C ILE A 71 -10.07 -25.96 36.49
N ARG A 72 -8.97 -25.30 36.12
CA ARG A 72 -7.96 -24.82 37.08
C ARG A 72 -7.65 -23.35 36.87
N SER A 73 -7.31 -22.65 37.96
CA SER A 73 -6.64 -21.35 37.88
C SER A 73 -5.16 -21.54 37.56
N ALA A 74 -4.52 -20.58 36.89
CA ALA A 74 -3.10 -20.63 36.52
C ALA A 74 -2.11 -20.81 37.70
N HIS A 75 -2.58 -20.81 38.96
CA HIS A 75 -1.77 -20.84 40.17
C HIS A 75 -1.99 -22.03 41.12
N ASP A 76 -2.89 -22.99 40.81
CA ASP A 76 -3.17 -24.15 41.69
C ASP A 76 -2.46 -25.44 41.22
N VAL A 77 -1.72 -26.09 42.14
CA VAL A 77 -0.88 -27.28 41.85
C VAL A 77 -1.56 -28.62 42.21
N GLU A 78 -2.54 -28.64 43.12
CA GLU A 78 -3.26 -29.87 43.50
C GLU A 78 -4.75 -29.79 43.12
N ALA A 79 -5.33 -30.90 42.62
CA ALA A 79 -6.70 -30.95 42.12
C ALA A 79 -7.50 -32.11 42.71
N GLU A 80 -8.70 -31.83 43.20
CA GLU A 80 -9.72 -32.86 43.36
C GLU A 80 -10.41 -33.16 42.00
N PRO A 81 -10.65 -34.44 41.66
CA PRO A 81 -11.09 -34.84 40.33
C PRO A 81 -12.59 -34.63 40.09
N GLY A 82 -12.93 -33.58 39.35
CA GLY A 82 -14.30 -33.28 38.94
C GLY A 82 -14.72 -33.91 37.61
N HIS A 83 -15.46 -35.02 37.65
CA HIS A 83 -16.32 -35.57 36.59
C HIS A 83 -15.63 -36.40 35.47
N VAL A 84 -16.17 -37.61 35.25
CA VAL A 84 -15.69 -38.64 34.29
C VAL A 84 -16.72 -38.83 33.18
N ARG A 85 -16.30 -38.86 31.90
CA ARG A 85 -17.16 -39.17 30.74
C ARG A 85 -16.51 -40.25 29.87
N SER A 86 -17.29 -41.23 29.43
CA SER A 86 -16.83 -42.32 28.54
C SER A 86 -17.27 -42.15 27.10
N VAL A 87 -16.41 -42.47 26.13
CA VAL A 87 -16.75 -42.52 24.70
C VAL A 87 -16.27 -43.83 24.08
N LYS A 88 -17.14 -44.53 23.33
CA LYS A 88 -16.79 -45.77 22.60
C LYS A 88 -16.66 -45.48 21.10
N THR A 89 -15.50 -45.76 20.53
CA THR A 89 -15.05 -45.23 19.23
C THR A 89 -15.33 -46.17 18.06
N ASN A 90 -16.58 -46.33 17.63
CA ASN A 90 -16.89 -47.13 16.43
C ASN A 90 -17.99 -46.55 15.51
N THR A 91 -18.25 -45.23 15.52
CA THR A 91 -19.25 -44.58 14.64
C THR A 91 -18.64 -43.46 13.77
N PRO A 92 -19.09 -43.25 12.51
CA PRO A 92 -18.47 -42.33 11.55
C PRO A 92 -18.80 -40.84 11.75
N GLU A 93 -19.67 -40.46 12.67
CA GLU A 93 -20.01 -39.06 12.93
C GLU A 93 -20.15 -38.83 14.44
N LEU A 94 -19.30 -37.96 14.97
CA LEU A 94 -19.46 -37.36 16.30
C LEU A 94 -19.21 -35.85 16.19
N HIS A 95 -20.01 -35.20 15.35
CA HIS A 95 -20.51 -33.85 15.63
C HIS A 95 -21.92 -34.01 16.19
N LYS A 96 -22.03 -34.33 17.47
CA LYS A 96 -23.23 -34.03 18.25
C LYS A 96 -22.80 -33.16 19.42
N GLU A 97 -23.12 -31.87 19.31
CA GLU A 97 -23.35 -31.05 20.49
C GLU A 97 -24.58 -31.65 21.20
N ASP A 98 -24.36 -32.60 22.10
CA ASP A 98 -25.40 -33.00 23.03
C ASP A 98 -25.49 -31.92 24.11
N ASP A 99 -26.39 -30.96 23.91
CA ASP A 99 -26.96 -30.20 25.04
C ASP A 99 -27.86 -31.16 25.81
N PHE A 100 -27.41 -31.58 26.99
CA PHE A 100 -28.23 -32.34 27.91
C PHE A 100 -29.16 -31.39 28.66
N GLY A 101 -30.36 -31.27 28.09
CA GLY A 101 -31.62 -31.18 28.80
C GLY A 101 -32.67 -32.05 28.10
N VAL A 102 -32.66 -33.38 28.36
CA VAL A 102 -33.77 -34.36 28.18
C VAL A 102 -34.24 -34.72 26.73
N THR A 103 -33.87 -35.94 26.32
CA THR A 103 -34.38 -37.01 25.40
C THR A 103 -35.43 -36.84 24.22
N PRO A 104 -35.39 -37.74 23.19
CA PRO A 104 -35.85 -37.58 21.78
C PRO A 104 -37.11 -38.44 21.36
N PRO A 105 -37.55 -38.43 20.08
CA PRO A 105 -37.19 -39.53 19.15
C PRO A 105 -36.91 -39.15 17.66
N GLU A 106 -36.58 -40.19 16.89
CA GLU A 106 -35.79 -40.34 15.64
C GLU A 106 -36.33 -39.79 14.28
N PRO A 107 -35.44 -39.75 13.24
CA PRO A 107 -35.66 -39.14 11.91
C PRO A 107 -36.00 -40.15 10.79
N PRO A 108 -36.23 -39.65 9.54
CA PRO A 108 -35.56 -40.29 8.41
C PRO A 108 -34.85 -39.33 7.43
N ASP A 109 -33.68 -39.83 6.98
CA ASP A 109 -32.89 -39.62 5.75
C ASP A 109 -32.98 -38.32 4.93
N VAL A 110 -31.86 -37.58 4.81
CA VAL A 110 -31.43 -36.91 3.55
C VAL A 110 -29.87 -36.80 3.48
N PRO A 111 -29.22 -36.99 2.31
CA PRO A 111 -27.76 -37.06 2.16
C PRO A 111 -27.05 -35.69 2.25
N LEU A 112 -25.78 -35.73 2.68
CA LEU A 112 -24.85 -34.60 2.78
C LEU A 112 -24.64 -33.88 1.43
N LYS A 113 -25.09 -32.63 1.35
CA LYS A 113 -24.79 -31.69 0.26
C LYS A 113 -23.47 -30.95 0.56
N LYS A 114 -22.54 -30.95 -0.40
CA LYS A 114 -21.43 -29.96 -0.46
C LYS A 114 -22.03 -28.53 -0.36
N PRO A 115 -21.30 -27.54 0.20
CA PRO A 115 -21.78 -26.16 0.14
C PRO A 115 -21.95 -25.79 -1.34
N SER A 116 -23.20 -25.62 -1.76
CA SER A 116 -23.53 -25.09 -3.07
C SER A 116 -23.05 -23.64 -3.14
N PRO A 117 -22.50 -23.19 -4.28
CA PRO A 117 -22.16 -21.78 -4.48
C PRO A 117 -23.36 -20.90 -4.13
N THR A 118 -23.11 -19.79 -3.45
CA THR A 118 -24.13 -18.81 -3.08
C THR A 118 -24.87 -18.39 -4.35
N PRO A 119 -26.21 -18.52 -4.42
CA PRO A 119 -26.97 -18.10 -5.59
C PRO A 119 -26.74 -16.59 -5.82
N GLY A 120 -26.01 -16.23 -6.89
CA GLY A 120 -25.76 -14.84 -7.27
C GLY A 120 -24.29 -14.38 -7.35
N ALA A 121 -23.29 -15.20 -7.01
CA ALA A 121 -21.88 -14.82 -7.17
C ALA A 121 -21.45 -14.83 -8.65
N SER A 122 -20.90 -13.72 -9.16
CA SER A 122 -20.41 -13.60 -10.54
C SER A 122 -19.15 -14.45 -10.77
N ARG A 123 -19.09 -15.13 -11.92
CA ARG A 123 -17.93 -15.92 -12.35
C ARG A 123 -16.78 -14.98 -12.74
N LEU A 124 -15.56 -15.35 -12.34
CA LEU A 124 -14.33 -14.63 -12.65
C LEU A 124 -13.54 -15.37 -13.75
N VAL A 125 -13.16 -14.66 -14.80
CA VAL A 125 -12.32 -15.19 -15.89
C VAL A 125 -11.04 -14.38 -15.95
N ILE A 126 -9.93 -15.00 -15.54
CA ILE A 126 -8.59 -14.41 -15.53
C ILE A 126 -7.93 -14.70 -16.87
N VAL A 127 -7.52 -13.65 -17.59
CA VAL A 127 -6.94 -13.75 -18.92
C VAL A 127 -5.49 -13.28 -18.89
N CYS A 128 -4.58 -14.17 -19.25
CA CYS A 128 -3.14 -13.92 -19.25
C CYS A 128 -2.52 -14.49 -20.52
N TYR A 129 -1.43 -13.89 -21.01
CA TYR A 129 -0.81 -14.37 -22.25
C TYR A 129 -0.36 -15.84 -22.15
N HIS A 130 0.26 -16.22 -21.04
CA HIS A 130 0.59 -17.63 -20.74
C HIS A 130 -0.21 -18.13 -19.56
N LEU A 131 -0.91 -19.25 -19.75
CA LEU A 131 -1.56 -19.94 -18.65
C LEU A 131 -0.52 -20.29 -17.57
N PRO A 132 -0.86 -20.18 -16.28
CA PRO A 132 0.01 -20.53 -15.16
C PRO A 132 0.06 -22.05 -14.93
N VAL A 133 0.09 -22.83 -16.02
CA VAL A 133 0.13 -24.29 -16.01
C VAL A 133 1.29 -24.77 -16.87
N ARG A 134 1.92 -25.86 -16.43
CA ARG A 134 2.94 -26.56 -17.19
C ARG A 134 2.27 -27.76 -17.86
N VAL A 135 2.26 -27.74 -19.19
CA VAL A 135 1.79 -28.86 -20.01
C VAL A 135 2.99 -29.67 -20.45
N VAL A 136 2.97 -30.97 -20.20
CA VAL A 136 4.04 -31.91 -20.60
C VAL A 136 3.44 -33.16 -21.22
N ARG A 137 4.19 -33.75 -22.14
CA ARG A 137 3.91 -35.09 -22.64
C ARG A 137 4.60 -36.11 -21.75
N ASP A 138 3.86 -37.05 -21.20
CA ASP A 138 4.41 -38.11 -20.36
C ASP A 138 5.15 -39.19 -21.18
N ALA A 139 5.77 -40.15 -20.50
CA ALA A 139 6.49 -41.26 -21.13
C ALA A 139 5.56 -42.21 -21.91
N GLN A 140 4.26 -42.19 -21.62
CA GLN A 140 3.21 -42.95 -22.29
C GLN A 140 2.57 -42.17 -23.44
N ASN A 141 3.16 -41.04 -23.82
CA ASN A 141 2.74 -40.18 -24.93
C ASN A 141 1.42 -39.42 -24.70
N ASN A 142 0.91 -39.38 -23.46
CA ASN A 142 -0.29 -38.63 -23.10
C ASN A 142 0.04 -37.23 -22.62
N TRP A 143 -0.88 -36.30 -22.85
CA TRP A 143 -0.79 -34.94 -22.32
C TRP A 143 -1.19 -34.88 -20.86
N THR A 144 -0.35 -34.26 -20.03
CA THR A 144 -0.64 -33.99 -18.62
C THR A 144 -0.35 -32.51 -18.31
N ALA A 145 -1.07 -31.96 -17.33
CA ALA A 145 -0.92 -30.58 -16.92
C ALA A 145 -0.84 -30.46 -15.39
N SER A 146 -0.03 -29.50 -14.92
CA SER A 146 0.12 -29.18 -13.50
C SER A 146 0.20 -27.67 -13.30
N TRP A 147 -0.25 -27.16 -12.16
CA TRP A 147 -0.12 -25.74 -11.83
C TRP A 147 1.34 -25.34 -11.66
N GLY A 148 1.72 -24.19 -12.22
CA GLY A 148 3.03 -23.59 -12.00
C GLY A 148 3.05 -22.65 -10.79
N SER A 149 4.25 -22.23 -10.37
CA SER A 149 4.42 -21.18 -9.36
C SER A 149 4.25 -19.80 -10.01
N SER A 150 3.08 -19.19 -9.90
CA SER A 150 2.79 -17.83 -10.38
C SER A 150 1.87 -17.10 -9.40
N ILE A 151 1.96 -15.78 -9.35
CA ILE A 151 1.11 -14.88 -8.55
C ILE A 151 -0.37 -15.06 -8.89
N ILE A 152 -0.65 -15.41 -10.15
CA ILE A 152 -1.99 -15.56 -10.71
C ILE A 152 -2.40 -17.05 -10.73
N ALA A 153 -1.51 -17.98 -10.35
CA ALA A 153 -1.86 -19.40 -10.25
C ALA A 153 -2.82 -19.64 -9.08
N LYS A 154 -3.58 -20.75 -9.14
CA LYS A 154 -4.41 -21.17 -8.02
C LYS A 154 -3.53 -21.47 -6.79
N SER A 155 -3.65 -20.67 -5.74
CA SER A 155 -2.99 -20.88 -4.43
C SER A 155 -3.76 -21.93 -3.60
N PRO A 156 -3.09 -22.73 -2.75
CA PRO A 156 -3.73 -23.62 -1.78
C PRO A 156 -4.30 -22.90 -0.54
N SER A 157 -3.92 -21.65 -0.28
CA SER A 157 -4.40 -20.81 0.84
C SER A 157 -4.99 -19.50 0.31
N GLU A 158 -6.18 -19.12 0.80
CA GLU A 158 -6.89 -17.86 0.49
C GLU A 158 -7.01 -17.52 -1.01
N SER A 159 -7.17 -18.53 -1.87
CA SER A 159 -7.37 -18.30 -3.30
C SER A 159 -8.75 -17.73 -3.57
N ILE A 160 -8.85 -16.74 -4.47
CA ILE A 160 -10.14 -16.25 -4.94
C ILE A 160 -11.00 -17.37 -5.52
N ALA A 161 -10.37 -18.41 -6.08
CA ALA A 161 -11.02 -19.57 -6.65
C ALA A 161 -11.75 -20.46 -5.62
N ASP A 162 -11.47 -20.29 -4.33
CA ASP A 162 -12.20 -20.96 -3.26
C ASP A 162 -13.46 -20.17 -2.85
N SER A 163 -13.49 -18.87 -3.15
CA SER A 163 -14.63 -17.97 -2.86
C SER A 163 -15.65 -17.87 -4.00
N ARG A 164 -15.24 -18.13 -5.25
CA ARG A 164 -16.08 -18.02 -6.45
C ARG A 164 -15.59 -18.90 -7.58
N GLU A 165 -16.48 -19.22 -8.52
CA GLU A 165 -16.12 -19.91 -9.75
C GLU A 165 -15.12 -19.09 -10.56
N THR A 166 -13.91 -19.62 -10.73
CA THR A 166 -12.78 -18.94 -11.39
C THR A 166 -12.23 -19.80 -12.52
N TRP A 167 -12.01 -19.16 -13.67
CA TRP A 167 -11.45 -19.75 -14.89
C TRP A 167 -10.22 -18.97 -15.34
N TRP A 168 -9.27 -19.65 -15.99
CA TRP A 168 -8.09 -19.03 -16.58
C TRP A 168 -8.08 -19.21 -18.09
N ALA A 169 -7.75 -18.16 -18.83
CA ALA A 169 -7.60 -18.19 -20.29
C ALA A 169 -6.20 -17.72 -20.69
N GLY A 170 -5.56 -18.41 -21.63
CA GLY A 170 -4.22 -18.05 -22.09
C GLY A 170 -3.58 -19.07 -23.02
N THR A 171 -2.37 -18.76 -23.51
CA THR A 171 -1.58 -19.69 -24.33
C THR A 171 -0.79 -20.69 -23.47
N ILE A 172 -0.38 -21.82 -24.06
CA ILE A 172 0.30 -22.93 -23.35
C ILE A 172 1.83 -22.84 -23.38
N HIS A 173 2.51 -22.66 -22.25
CA HIS A 173 3.98 -22.58 -22.20
C HIS A 173 4.63 -23.89 -21.73
N GLY A 174 5.83 -24.24 -22.23
CA GLY A 174 6.54 -25.43 -21.71
C GLY A 174 7.59 -26.13 -22.59
N GLY A 175 8.31 -25.42 -23.46
CA GLY A 175 9.31 -26.06 -24.35
C GLY A 175 8.69 -26.93 -25.46
N LEU A 176 7.38 -26.82 -25.65
CA LEU A 176 6.66 -27.43 -26.76
C LEU A 176 6.83 -26.55 -28.00
N ASN A 177 7.21 -27.15 -29.12
CA ASN A 177 7.15 -26.46 -30.39
C ASN A 177 5.68 -26.37 -30.82
N ARG A 178 5.02 -25.27 -30.47
CA ARG A 178 3.59 -25.04 -30.75
C ARG A 178 3.24 -25.17 -32.24
N ARG A 179 4.20 -24.93 -33.14
CA ARG A 179 4.04 -25.10 -34.59
C ARG A 179 3.93 -26.57 -35.03
N GLN A 180 4.28 -27.51 -34.17
CA GLN A 180 4.23 -28.95 -34.43
C GLN A 180 3.03 -29.66 -33.77
N LEU A 181 2.15 -28.91 -33.09
CA LEU A 181 0.96 -29.48 -32.48
C LEU A 181 -0.09 -29.78 -33.55
N THR A 182 -0.50 -31.05 -33.64
CA THR A 182 -1.62 -31.47 -34.49
C THR A 182 -2.95 -30.99 -33.89
N ASP A 183 -4.03 -30.99 -34.68
CA ASP A 183 -5.35 -30.63 -34.14
C ASP A 183 -5.82 -31.64 -33.07
N GLN A 184 -5.43 -32.91 -33.21
CA GLN A 184 -5.63 -33.92 -32.16
C GLN A 184 -4.89 -33.54 -30.87
N ASP A 185 -3.62 -33.11 -30.94
CA ASP A 185 -2.89 -32.65 -29.75
C ASP A 185 -3.60 -31.45 -29.09
N LYS A 186 -4.11 -30.50 -29.89
CA LYS A 186 -4.84 -29.34 -29.37
C LYS A 186 -6.10 -29.77 -28.62
N ASP A 187 -6.85 -30.73 -29.14
CA ASP A 187 -8.07 -31.24 -28.51
C ASP A 187 -7.78 -32.04 -27.23
N GLU A 188 -6.73 -32.87 -27.22
CA GLU A 188 -6.28 -33.58 -26.02
C GLU A 188 -5.81 -32.60 -24.94
N ILE A 189 -5.03 -31.57 -25.31
CA ILE A 189 -4.59 -30.51 -24.39
C ILE A 189 -5.79 -29.73 -23.85
N ARG A 190 -6.76 -29.36 -24.69
CA ARG A 190 -8.02 -28.73 -24.25
C ARG A 190 -8.73 -29.59 -23.22
N ALA A 191 -8.90 -30.88 -23.48
CA ALA A 191 -9.59 -31.79 -22.57
C ALA A 191 -8.90 -31.91 -21.19
N VAL A 192 -7.57 -31.86 -21.16
CA VAL A 192 -6.79 -31.85 -19.90
C VAL A 192 -6.93 -30.52 -19.17
N LEU A 193 -6.82 -29.40 -19.88
CA LEU A 193 -6.86 -28.06 -19.28
C LEU A 193 -8.26 -27.66 -18.79
N LEU A 194 -9.32 -28.08 -19.48
CA LEU A 194 -10.69 -27.83 -19.05
C LEU A 194 -10.99 -28.45 -17.67
N LYS A 195 -10.39 -29.61 -17.34
CA LYS A 195 -10.50 -30.22 -16.01
C LYS A 195 -9.87 -29.37 -14.90
N MET A 196 -8.99 -28.43 -15.27
CA MET A 196 -8.33 -27.47 -14.39
C MET A 196 -8.96 -26.08 -14.47
N ASN A 197 -10.14 -25.93 -15.07
CA ASN A 197 -10.77 -24.64 -15.38
C ASN A 197 -9.86 -23.71 -16.20
N CYS A 198 -9.03 -24.27 -17.08
CA CYS A 198 -8.13 -23.54 -17.95
C CYS A 198 -8.59 -23.67 -19.41
N ILE A 199 -8.58 -22.55 -20.12
CA ILE A 199 -9.03 -22.44 -21.50
C ILE A 199 -7.83 -22.05 -22.36
N PRO A 200 -7.28 -22.99 -23.16
CA PRO A 200 -6.14 -22.70 -24.00
C PRO A 200 -6.54 -21.86 -25.23
N VAL A 201 -5.76 -20.82 -25.49
CA VAL A 201 -5.80 -20.06 -26.74
C VAL A 201 -4.67 -20.54 -27.63
N PHE A 202 -5.00 -20.92 -28.86
CA PHE A 202 -4.03 -21.29 -29.89
C PHE A 202 -4.00 -20.20 -30.95
N SER A 203 -2.81 -19.70 -31.27
CA SER A 203 -2.61 -18.64 -32.25
C SER A 203 -3.03 -19.07 -33.66
N SER A 204 -3.81 -18.25 -34.34
CA SER A 204 -4.12 -18.39 -35.77
C SER A 204 -3.00 -17.86 -36.68
N ASN A 205 -2.10 -17.04 -36.12
CA ASN A 205 -1.09 -16.27 -36.85
C ASN A 205 0.34 -16.48 -36.30
N SER A 206 1.32 -15.77 -36.88
CA SER A 206 2.74 -15.84 -36.48
C SER A 206 2.96 -15.37 -35.04
N GLU A 207 3.21 -16.33 -34.15
CA GLU A 207 3.59 -16.06 -32.75
C GLU A 207 4.93 -15.31 -32.65
N GLU A 208 5.82 -15.48 -33.62
CA GLU A 208 7.09 -14.78 -33.68
C GLU A 208 6.91 -13.29 -33.97
N GLY A 209 6.03 -12.93 -34.92
CA GLY A 209 5.66 -11.53 -35.17
C GLY A 209 5.01 -10.89 -33.95
N TYR A 210 4.14 -11.64 -33.26
CA TYR A 210 3.52 -11.21 -32.01
C TYR A 210 4.54 -10.92 -30.90
N LEU A 211 5.45 -11.87 -30.65
CA LEU A 211 6.49 -11.74 -29.63
C LEU A 211 7.48 -10.64 -30.00
N ASN A 212 7.80 -10.46 -31.29
CA ASN A 212 8.61 -9.34 -31.77
C ASN A 212 7.97 -8.00 -31.38
N TYR A 213 6.67 -7.80 -31.62
CA TYR A 213 5.99 -6.58 -31.19
C TYR A 213 6.08 -6.39 -29.66
N CYS A 214 5.77 -7.45 -28.91
CA CYS A 214 5.76 -7.39 -27.44
C CYS A 214 7.14 -7.13 -26.83
N LYS A 215 8.18 -7.82 -27.30
CA LYS A 215 9.51 -7.83 -26.67
C LYS A 215 10.50 -6.88 -27.29
N ARG A 216 10.36 -6.52 -28.56
CA ARG A 216 11.25 -5.57 -29.24
C ARG A 216 10.69 -4.14 -29.29
N ILE A 217 9.37 -3.96 -29.26
CA ILE A 217 8.74 -2.63 -29.32
C ILE A 217 8.16 -2.23 -27.96
N LEU A 218 7.19 -2.99 -27.43
CA LEU A 218 6.49 -2.60 -26.19
C LEU A 218 7.41 -2.64 -24.97
N TRP A 219 8.09 -3.77 -24.73
CA TRP A 219 8.94 -3.96 -23.56
C TRP A 219 9.99 -2.85 -23.37
N PRO A 220 10.87 -2.54 -24.34
CA PRO A 220 11.87 -1.49 -24.15
C PRO A 220 11.23 -0.10 -24.03
N SER A 221 10.17 0.18 -24.80
CA SER A 221 9.45 1.46 -24.68
C SER A 221 8.83 1.66 -23.30
N PHE A 222 8.25 0.60 -22.72
CA PHE A 222 7.66 0.63 -21.37
C PHE A 222 8.72 0.78 -20.28
N HIS A 223 9.95 0.37 -20.56
CA HIS A 223 11.11 0.55 -19.69
C HIS A 223 11.89 1.84 -20.01
N ASN A 224 11.23 2.83 -20.61
CA ASN A 224 11.76 4.15 -20.94
C ASN A 224 12.97 4.15 -21.91
N VAL A 225 13.16 3.10 -22.70
CA VAL A 225 14.16 3.10 -23.78
C VAL A 225 13.56 3.82 -24.99
N THR A 226 14.20 4.90 -25.43
CA THR A 226 13.70 5.68 -26.56
C THR A 226 13.69 4.84 -27.84
N VAL A 227 12.71 5.09 -28.71
CA VAL A 227 12.59 4.40 -30.00
C VAL A 227 13.82 4.65 -30.88
N LEU A 228 14.41 5.85 -30.81
CA LEU A 228 15.66 6.18 -31.51
C LEU A 228 16.86 5.37 -30.98
N ASP A 229 16.97 5.14 -29.67
CA ASP A 229 18.04 4.32 -29.08
C ASP A 229 17.90 2.84 -29.44
N GLN A 230 16.67 2.37 -29.64
CA GLN A 230 16.37 1.05 -30.19
C GLN A 230 16.85 0.97 -31.66
N CYS A 231 16.57 1.99 -32.47
CA CYS A 231 16.89 1.99 -33.91
C CYS A 231 18.37 2.22 -34.25
N CYS A 232 19.09 3.10 -33.55
CA CYS A 232 20.30 3.71 -34.13
C CYS A 232 21.65 3.39 -33.48
N ALA A 233 21.76 3.04 -32.19
CA ALA A 233 23.12 2.86 -31.63
C ALA A 233 23.26 2.09 -30.31
N ALA A 234 22.34 2.20 -29.36
CA ALA A 234 22.61 1.74 -28.00
C ALA A 234 22.35 0.24 -27.79
N TRP A 235 21.32 -0.31 -28.44
CA TRP A 235 20.87 -1.69 -28.23
C TRP A 235 21.20 -2.63 -29.39
N HIS A 236 21.65 -2.11 -30.55
CA HIS A 236 21.98 -2.84 -31.77
C HIS A 236 20.93 -3.85 -32.28
N GLU A 237 19.72 -3.84 -31.71
CA GLU A 237 18.55 -4.44 -32.32
C GLU A 237 18.15 -3.54 -33.49
N ARG A 238 18.71 -3.75 -34.69
CA ARG A 238 18.21 -3.07 -35.90
C ARG A 238 16.71 -3.38 -36.03
N ALA A 239 15.86 -2.44 -35.63
CA ALA A 239 14.49 -2.39 -36.07
C ALA A 239 14.53 -1.72 -37.45
N GLU A 240 14.36 -2.51 -38.51
CA GLU A 240 14.10 -1.94 -39.83
C GLU A 240 12.75 -1.21 -39.72
N TRP A 241 12.83 0.12 -39.67
CA TRP A 241 11.70 1.00 -39.35
C TRP A 241 10.48 0.81 -40.26
N ASP A 242 10.66 0.23 -41.44
CA ASP A 242 9.72 0.39 -42.55
C ASP A 242 9.21 -0.91 -43.20
N GLN A 243 9.60 -2.11 -42.73
CA GLN A 243 9.13 -3.38 -43.34
C GLN A 243 8.51 -4.38 -42.35
N ASP A 244 9.02 -4.48 -41.11
CA ASP A 244 8.53 -5.46 -40.11
C ASP A 244 7.55 -4.89 -39.06
N ALA A 245 7.44 -3.56 -38.95
CA ALA A 245 6.58 -2.93 -37.95
C ALA A 245 5.09 -3.16 -38.24
N GLY A 246 4.71 -3.14 -39.53
CA GLY A 246 3.34 -3.45 -39.97
C GLY A 246 2.95 -4.90 -39.72
N SER A 247 3.83 -5.84 -40.11
CA SER A 247 3.58 -7.29 -39.94
C SER A 247 3.52 -7.71 -38.47
N SER A 248 4.40 -7.15 -37.61
CA SER A 248 4.42 -7.43 -36.17
C SER A 248 3.21 -6.81 -35.45
N TRP A 249 2.77 -5.61 -35.84
CA TRP A 249 1.53 -5.02 -35.33
C TRP A 249 0.29 -5.83 -35.72
N SER A 250 0.18 -6.25 -36.99
CA SER A 250 -0.93 -7.10 -37.44
C SER A 250 -0.95 -8.44 -36.69
N ALA A 251 0.20 -9.03 -36.38
CA ALA A 251 0.28 -10.21 -35.53
C ALA A 251 -0.18 -9.93 -34.08
N TYR A 252 0.09 -8.73 -33.56
CA TYR A 252 -0.41 -8.27 -32.26
C TYR A 252 -1.92 -8.09 -32.22
N GLU A 253 -2.51 -7.46 -33.25
CA GLU A 253 -3.96 -7.36 -33.43
C GLU A 253 -4.60 -8.75 -33.58
N ALA A 254 -4.02 -9.62 -34.40
CA ALA A 254 -4.52 -10.98 -34.63
C ALA A 254 -4.54 -11.83 -33.36
N MET A 255 -3.46 -11.84 -32.58
CA MET A 255 -3.43 -12.58 -31.31
C MET A 255 -4.48 -12.06 -30.33
N ASN A 256 -4.63 -10.73 -30.20
CA ASN A 256 -5.69 -10.16 -29.35
C ASN A 256 -7.10 -10.54 -29.87
N GLY A 257 -7.27 -10.66 -31.20
CA GLY A 257 -8.46 -11.20 -31.84
C GLY A 257 -8.74 -12.66 -31.52
N ASP A 258 -7.72 -13.52 -31.57
CA ASP A 258 -7.85 -14.94 -31.19
C ASP A 258 -8.32 -15.11 -29.74
N PHE A 259 -7.78 -14.28 -28.83
CA PHE A 259 -8.23 -14.22 -27.44
C PHE A 259 -9.68 -13.75 -27.33
N ARG A 260 -10.08 -12.71 -28.08
CA ARG A 260 -11.46 -12.23 -28.13
C ARG A 260 -12.39 -13.36 -28.56
N ASP A 261 -12.13 -13.98 -29.71
CA ASP A 261 -13.02 -14.98 -30.31
C ASP A 261 -13.22 -16.17 -29.40
N MET A 262 -12.12 -16.70 -28.84
CA MET A 262 -12.19 -17.79 -27.87
C MET A 262 -13.02 -17.39 -26.62
N LEU A 263 -12.82 -16.19 -26.09
CA LEU A 263 -13.54 -15.74 -24.90
C LEU A 263 -15.02 -15.50 -25.18
N LEU A 264 -15.40 -14.98 -26.35
CA LEU A 264 -16.81 -14.76 -26.71
C LEU A 264 -17.61 -16.06 -26.75
N ASP A 265 -16.99 -17.17 -27.15
CA ASP A 265 -17.62 -18.49 -27.14
C ASP A 265 -17.85 -19.03 -25.72
N PHE A 266 -17.10 -18.54 -24.73
CA PHE A 266 -17.12 -19.04 -23.36
C PHE A 266 -17.86 -18.15 -22.36
N LEU A 267 -17.78 -16.82 -22.53
CA LEU A 267 -18.25 -15.86 -21.55
C LEU A 267 -19.79 -15.79 -21.48
N ARG A 268 -20.28 -15.44 -20.29
CA ARG A 268 -21.72 -15.30 -19.98
C ARG A 268 -22.02 -13.89 -19.48
N ALA A 269 -23.28 -13.48 -19.58
CA ALA A 269 -23.73 -12.19 -19.05
C ALA A 269 -23.49 -12.12 -17.52
N GLY A 270 -22.84 -11.04 -17.08
CA GLY A 270 -22.49 -10.82 -15.66
C GLY A 270 -21.13 -11.38 -15.24
N ASP A 271 -20.39 -12.05 -16.14
CA ASP A 271 -19.02 -12.45 -15.88
C ASP A 271 -18.10 -11.23 -15.65
N THR A 272 -17.11 -11.41 -14.78
CA THR A 272 -16.00 -10.47 -14.62
C THR A 272 -14.78 -11.02 -15.35
N VAL A 273 -14.30 -10.27 -16.34
CA VAL A 273 -13.11 -10.60 -17.12
C VAL A 273 -11.94 -9.76 -16.63
N TRP A 274 -10.87 -10.41 -16.19
CA TRP A 274 -9.68 -9.75 -15.70
C TRP A 274 -8.49 -10.01 -16.62
N VAL A 275 -8.14 -9.02 -17.43
CA VAL A 275 -7.08 -9.07 -18.43
C VAL A 275 -5.75 -8.60 -17.84
N HIS A 276 -4.68 -9.36 -18.08
CA HIS A 276 -3.36 -9.08 -17.53
C HIS A 276 -2.32 -8.71 -18.60
N ASP A 277 -1.60 -7.64 -18.28
CA ASP A 277 -0.32 -7.21 -18.83
C ASP A 277 -0.31 -6.65 -20.26
N TYR A 278 0.84 -6.13 -20.67
CA TYR A 278 1.07 -5.44 -21.94
C TYR A 278 0.86 -6.30 -23.20
N TYR A 279 0.74 -7.62 -23.05
CA TYR A 279 0.47 -8.57 -24.13
C TYR A 279 -0.95 -8.46 -24.71
N LEU A 280 -1.91 -8.02 -23.88
CA LEU A 280 -3.33 -8.08 -24.18
C LEU A 280 -4.00 -6.71 -24.06
N MET A 281 -3.27 -5.64 -24.38
CA MET A 281 -3.79 -4.27 -24.21
C MET A 281 -4.99 -3.94 -25.10
N LEU A 282 -5.20 -4.65 -26.22
CA LEU A 282 -6.35 -4.40 -27.12
C LEU A 282 -7.60 -5.18 -26.69
N LEU A 283 -7.41 -6.27 -25.96
CA LEU A 283 -8.49 -7.18 -25.59
C LEU A 283 -9.66 -6.50 -24.86
N PRO A 284 -9.47 -5.55 -23.92
CA PRO A 284 -10.59 -4.96 -23.21
C PRO A 284 -11.58 -4.24 -24.15
N SER A 285 -11.10 -3.44 -25.11
CA SER A 285 -11.97 -2.76 -26.08
C SER A 285 -12.60 -3.74 -27.08
N LEU A 286 -11.86 -4.75 -27.52
CA LEU A 286 -12.37 -5.81 -28.40
C LEU A 286 -13.55 -6.56 -27.76
N LEU A 287 -13.47 -6.86 -26.47
CA LEU A 287 -14.58 -7.48 -25.72
C LEU A 287 -15.74 -6.49 -25.52
N ALA A 288 -15.46 -5.25 -25.15
CA ALA A 288 -16.47 -4.23 -24.87
C ALA A 288 -17.32 -3.85 -26.11
N THR A 289 -16.77 -4.00 -27.32
CA THR A 289 -17.44 -3.65 -28.59
C THR A 289 -18.14 -4.82 -29.28
N SER A 290 -17.98 -6.05 -28.78
CA SER A 290 -18.55 -7.26 -29.39
C SER A 290 -20.03 -7.46 -29.06
N GLU A 291 -20.81 -7.92 -30.06
CA GLU A 291 -22.28 -8.04 -30.03
C GLU A 291 -22.90 -8.78 -28.82
N PRO A 292 -22.28 -9.82 -28.19
CA PRO A 292 -22.84 -10.45 -26.98
C PRO A 292 -22.92 -9.53 -25.75
N PHE A 293 -22.14 -8.43 -25.75
CA PHE A 293 -22.05 -7.48 -24.64
C PHE A 293 -22.64 -6.10 -24.96
N ARG A 294 -23.26 -5.94 -26.14
CA ARG A 294 -23.94 -4.70 -26.58
C ARG A 294 -25.41 -4.62 -26.17
N VAL A 295 -25.97 -5.64 -25.51
CA VAL A 295 -27.42 -5.72 -25.26
C VAL A 295 -27.89 -4.67 -24.23
N ASP A 296 -28.52 -3.65 -24.78
CA ASP A 296 -29.47 -2.66 -24.23
C ASP A 296 -29.00 -1.70 -23.12
N ARG A 297 -29.04 -0.38 -23.42
CA ARG A 297 -28.64 0.72 -22.51
C ARG A 297 -29.51 0.81 -21.25
N HIS A 298 -30.60 0.06 -21.19
CA HIS A 298 -31.58 0.05 -20.10
C HIS A 298 -31.65 -1.26 -19.32
N GLN A 299 -30.85 -2.30 -19.65
CA GLN A 299 -30.78 -3.54 -18.87
C GLN A 299 -29.38 -3.81 -18.32
N SER A 300 -29.35 -4.30 -17.09
CA SER A 300 -28.28 -4.16 -16.10
C SER A 300 -27.18 -5.22 -16.14
N ARG A 301 -26.74 -5.73 -17.30
CA ARG A 301 -25.65 -6.73 -17.36
C ARG A 301 -24.69 -6.58 -18.55
N LYS A 302 -23.95 -5.47 -18.58
CA LYS A 302 -22.71 -5.33 -19.37
C LYS A 302 -21.61 -6.26 -18.84
N ALA A 303 -20.70 -6.74 -19.69
CA ALA A 303 -19.47 -7.41 -19.24
C ALA A 303 -18.67 -6.48 -18.32
N ARG A 304 -18.17 -7.04 -17.22
CA ARG A 304 -17.36 -6.35 -16.24
C ARG A 304 -15.89 -6.59 -16.58
N ILE A 305 -15.15 -5.57 -17.02
CA ILE A 305 -13.78 -5.75 -17.52
C ILE A 305 -12.78 -5.03 -16.63
N VAL A 306 -11.79 -5.76 -16.16
CA VAL A 306 -10.62 -5.24 -15.44
C VAL A 306 -9.38 -5.45 -16.30
N PHE A 307 -8.52 -4.45 -16.42
CA PHE A 307 -7.18 -4.58 -17.00
C PHE A 307 -6.14 -4.27 -15.92
N PHE A 308 -5.09 -5.08 -15.80
CA PHE A 308 -4.01 -4.83 -14.85
C PHE A 308 -2.64 -4.92 -15.54
N LEU A 309 -1.84 -3.85 -15.45
CA LEU A 309 -0.51 -3.79 -16.04
C LEU A 309 0.56 -4.14 -15.01
N HIS A 310 1.38 -5.17 -15.31
CA HIS A 310 2.49 -5.59 -14.44
C HIS A 310 3.81 -4.92 -14.80
N ALA A 311 4.03 -4.65 -16.10
CA ALA A 311 5.14 -3.84 -16.56
C ALA A 311 5.02 -2.36 -16.11
N PRO A 312 6.13 -1.59 -16.10
CA PRO A 312 6.04 -0.14 -15.97
C PRO A 312 5.19 0.47 -17.09
N PHE A 313 4.60 1.64 -16.81
CA PHE A 313 4.04 2.48 -17.86
C PHE A 313 5.00 3.66 -18.14
N PRO A 314 5.37 3.92 -19.40
CA PRO A 314 6.37 4.94 -19.71
C PRO A 314 5.78 6.34 -19.67
N THR A 315 6.64 7.37 -19.64
CA THR A 315 6.18 8.75 -19.68
C THR A 315 5.41 9.04 -20.98
N SER A 316 4.48 10.01 -20.95
CA SER A 316 3.68 10.35 -22.13
C SER A 316 4.52 10.83 -23.33
N GLN A 317 5.72 11.35 -23.11
CA GLN A 317 6.66 11.73 -24.17
C GLN A 317 7.27 10.51 -24.88
N LEU A 318 7.53 9.41 -24.15
CA LEU A 318 8.03 8.18 -24.77
C LEU A 318 6.89 7.38 -25.36
N PHE A 319 5.74 7.35 -24.69
CA PHE A 319 4.56 6.64 -25.18
C PHE A 319 4.05 7.22 -26.51
N CYS A 320 4.12 8.54 -26.72
CA CYS A 320 3.68 9.16 -27.97
C CYS A 320 4.57 8.82 -29.18
N ALA A 321 5.77 8.27 -28.96
CA ALA A 321 6.63 7.79 -30.05
C ALA A 321 6.15 6.44 -30.62
N LEU A 322 5.27 5.72 -29.90
CA LEU A 322 4.66 4.49 -30.41
C LEU A 322 3.63 4.83 -31.50
N ALA A 323 3.86 4.37 -32.72
CA ALA A 323 2.94 4.59 -33.85
C ALA A 323 1.50 4.16 -33.55
N ASN A 324 1.33 3.04 -32.84
CA ASN A 324 0.02 2.51 -32.43
C ASN A 324 -0.35 2.84 -30.97
N GLY A 325 0.34 3.80 -30.34
CA GLY A 325 0.09 4.23 -28.97
C GLY A 325 -1.38 4.57 -28.69
N PRO A 326 -2.05 5.40 -29.52
CA PRO A 326 -3.48 5.71 -29.35
C PRO A 326 -4.38 4.47 -29.36
N LYS A 327 -4.15 3.52 -30.28
CA LYS A 327 -4.91 2.25 -30.33
C LYS A 327 -4.71 1.41 -29.07
N LEU A 328 -3.50 1.37 -28.52
CA LEU A 328 -3.21 0.68 -27.26
C LEU A 328 -3.94 1.32 -26.07
N LEU A 329 -3.98 2.66 -26.01
CA LEU A 329 -4.74 3.37 -24.98
C LEU A 329 -6.23 3.11 -25.12
N GLU A 330 -6.78 3.19 -26.34
CA GLU A 330 -8.18 2.85 -26.64
C GLU A 330 -8.51 1.41 -26.24
N GLY A 331 -7.59 0.48 -26.48
CA GLY A 331 -7.63 -0.89 -25.98
C GLY A 331 -7.84 -0.95 -24.47
N VAL A 332 -6.93 -0.35 -23.70
CA VAL A 332 -6.92 -0.42 -22.24
C VAL A 332 -8.09 0.32 -21.60
N VAL A 333 -8.40 1.52 -22.09
CA VAL A 333 -9.57 2.30 -21.64
C VAL A 333 -10.89 1.70 -22.12
N GLY A 334 -10.89 0.51 -22.76
CA GLY A 334 -12.05 -0.37 -22.92
C GLY A 334 -12.45 -1.09 -21.62
N ALA A 335 -11.55 -1.19 -20.63
CA ALA A 335 -11.85 -1.74 -19.30
C ALA A 335 -12.67 -0.76 -18.44
N ASP A 336 -13.33 -1.25 -17.40
CA ASP A 336 -14.00 -0.45 -16.37
C ASP A 336 -13.03 -0.06 -15.25
N VAL A 337 -12.09 -0.95 -14.91
CA VAL A 337 -11.00 -0.70 -13.96
C VAL A 337 -9.66 -1.00 -14.62
N VAL A 338 -8.72 -0.06 -14.49
CA VAL A 338 -7.33 -0.17 -14.95
C VAL A 338 -6.40 -0.11 -13.75
N GLY A 339 -5.65 -1.18 -13.50
CA GLY A 339 -4.79 -1.32 -12.33
C GLY A 339 -3.29 -1.25 -12.63
N PHE A 340 -2.54 -0.66 -11.70
CA PHE A 340 -1.07 -0.57 -11.72
C PHE A 340 -0.46 -0.93 -10.36
N HIS A 341 0.81 -1.35 -10.36
CA HIS A 341 1.58 -1.60 -9.13
C HIS A 341 2.27 -0.38 -8.54
N ALA A 342 2.35 0.74 -9.24
CA ALA A 342 2.98 1.95 -8.71
C ALA A 342 2.22 3.18 -9.18
N PHE A 343 2.11 4.17 -8.30
CA PHE A 343 1.41 5.42 -8.62
C PHE A 343 2.09 6.18 -9.76
N GLU A 344 3.41 6.14 -9.86
CA GLU A 344 4.15 6.74 -10.97
C GLU A 344 3.63 6.24 -12.33
N HIS A 345 3.40 4.93 -12.45
CA HIS A 345 2.93 4.30 -13.69
C HIS A 345 1.47 4.70 -14.00
N ALA A 346 0.61 4.67 -12.98
CA ALA A 346 -0.78 5.13 -13.11
C ALA A 346 -0.86 6.61 -13.55
N ARG A 347 -0.02 7.47 -12.96
CA ARG A 347 0.08 8.89 -13.30
C ARG A 347 0.53 9.07 -14.76
N HIS A 348 1.51 8.30 -15.21
CA HIS A 348 1.95 8.36 -16.61
C HIS A 348 0.87 7.91 -17.59
N PHE A 349 0.10 6.87 -17.23
CA PHE A 349 -1.07 6.43 -18.00
C PHE A 349 -2.14 7.53 -18.09
N LEU A 350 -2.53 8.11 -16.95
CA LEU A 350 -3.49 9.23 -16.91
C LEU A 350 -3.03 10.40 -17.79
N ASN A 351 -1.74 10.75 -17.73
CA ASN A 351 -1.17 11.79 -18.58
C ASN A 351 -1.19 11.43 -20.07
N ALA A 352 -0.96 10.15 -20.42
CA ALA A 352 -1.05 9.70 -21.80
C ALA A 352 -2.49 9.75 -22.32
N CYS A 353 -3.48 9.33 -21.52
CA CYS A 353 -4.91 9.47 -21.85
C CYS A 353 -5.31 10.94 -22.10
N THR A 354 -4.92 11.85 -21.21
CA THR A 354 -5.25 13.28 -21.39
C THR A 354 -4.53 13.89 -22.59
N ARG A 355 -3.23 13.64 -22.76
CA ARG A 355 -2.44 14.29 -23.82
C ARG A 355 -2.68 13.73 -25.22
N LEU A 356 -2.90 12.42 -25.35
CA LEU A 356 -3.00 11.76 -26.66
C LEU A 356 -4.44 11.53 -27.11
N MET A 357 -5.37 11.35 -26.17
CA MET A 357 -6.78 11.05 -26.46
C MET A 357 -7.71 12.20 -26.04
N GLY A 358 -7.21 13.28 -25.43
CA GLY A 358 -8.03 14.40 -24.97
C GLY A 358 -8.97 14.06 -23.81
N MET A 359 -8.73 12.97 -23.09
CA MET A 359 -9.64 12.50 -22.03
C MET A 359 -9.55 13.38 -20.77
N GLU A 360 -10.71 13.75 -20.25
CA GLU A 360 -10.83 14.47 -18.98
C GLU A 360 -10.57 13.55 -17.79
N ARG A 361 -9.98 14.10 -16.74
CA ARG A 361 -9.78 13.37 -15.48
C ARG A 361 -11.07 13.38 -14.67
N ALA A 362 -11.43 12.23 -14.13
CA ALA A 362 -12.54 12.08 -13.20
C ALA A 362 -12.02 11.81 -11.78
N SER A 363 -12.74 12.33 -10.79
CA SER A 363 -12.63 11.83 -9.42
C SER A 363 -13.71 10.77 -9.20
N VAL A 364 -13.34 9.63 -8.62
CA VAL A 364 -14.23 8.51 -8.32
C VAL A 364 -14.34 8.45 -6.79
N ALA A 365 -15.57 8.35 -6.27
CA ALA A 365 -15.80 8.29 -4.82
C ALA A 365 -15.12 7.05 -4.20
N GLY A 366 -14.79 7.09 -2.91
CA GLY A 366 -13.81 6.15 -2.35
C GLY A 366 -12.37 6.51 -2.72
N GLY A 367 -12.14 7.67 -3.31
CA GLY A 367 -10.81 8.22 -3.50
C GLY A 367 -9.95 7.53 -4.52
N ILE A 368 -10.51 7.34 -5.70
CA ILE A 368 -9.79 6.79 -6.83
C ILE A 368 -9.82 7.80 -7.97
N THR A 369 -8.76 7.84 -8.78
CA THR A 369 -8.69 8.69 -9.96
C THR A 369 -9.21 7.91 -11.16
N GLY A 370 -9.84 8.59 -12.12
CA GLY A 370 -10.30 7.97 -13.35
C GLY A 370 -10.13 8.87 -14.57
N VAL A 371 -10.56 8.38 -15.72
CA VAL A 371 -10.71 9.16 -16.95
C VAL A 371 -12.11 9.01 -17.51
N LEU A 372 -12.65 10.10 -18.07
CA LEU A 372 -13.91 10.06 -18.81
C LEU A 372 -13.64 9.59 -20.24
N HIS A 373 -14.29 8.50 -20.63
CA HIS A 373 -14.20 7.92 -21.96
C HIS A 373 -15.60 7.55 -22.44
N GLN A 374 -16.06 8.11 -23.57
CA GLN A 374 -17.39 7.80 -24.14
C GLN A 374 -18.57 7.91 -23.13
N GLY A 375 -18.53 8.92 -22.25
CA GLY A 375 -19.59 9.14 -21.25
C GLY A 375 -19.57 8.18 -20.05
N ARG A 376 -18.52 7.35 -19.91
CA ARG A 376 -18.28 6.50 -18.74
C ARG A 376 -16.98 6.86 -18.04
N THR A 377 -16.94 6.64 -16.74
CA THR A 377 -15.72 6.79 -15.95
C THR A 377 -14.96 5.47 -15.94
N VAL A 378 -13.75 5.48 -16.48
CA VAL A 378 -12.79 4.38 -16.33
C VAL A 378 -11.99 4.64 -15.06
N MET A 379 -12.08 3.73 -14.11
CA MET A 379 -11.40 3.84 -12.81
C MET A 379 -9.95 3.41 -12.93
N VAL A 380 -9.02 4.19 -12.38
CA VAL A 380 -7.58 3.90 -12.38
C VAL A 380 -7.10 3.65 -10.95
N VAL A 381 -6.70 2.41 -10.66
CA VAL A 381 -6.33 1.97 -9.30
C VAL A 381 -4.84 1.65 -9.20
N VAL A 382 -4.29 1.88 -8.00
CA VAL A 382 -2.94 1.43 -7.64
C VAL A 382 -3.10 0.35 -6.57
N ARG A 383 -2.67 -0.88 -6.90
CA ARG A 383 -2.78 -2.04 -6.01
C ARG A 383 -1.50 -2.88 -6.08
N HIS A 384 -0.99 -3.24 -4.91
CA HIS A 384 0.22 -4.04 -4.77
C HIS A 384 -0.12 -5.48 -4.43
N VAL A 385 0.61 -6.40 -5.04
CA VAL A 385 0.58 -7.82 -4.72
C VAL A 385 1.90 -8.21 -4.08
N SER A 386 1.87 -9.01 -3.03
CA SER A 386 3.06 -9.51 -2.35
C SER A 386 3.00 -11.03 -2.25
N VAL A 387 3.84 -11.59 -1.38
CA VAL A 387 4.07 -13.03 -1.27
C VAL A 387 3.03 -13.71 -0.38
N GLU A 388 2.75 -14.98 -0.70
CA GLU A 388 1.96 -15.86 0.15
C GLU A 388 2.84 -16.45 1.25
N THR A 389 2.56 -16.09 2.51
CA THR A 389 3.40 -16.52 3.65
C THR A 389 3.46 -18.05 3.76
N ASP A 390 2.31 -18.72 3.63
CA ASP A 390 2.21 -20.18 3.73
C ASP A 390 2.98 -20.88 2.60
N GLN A 391 2.95 -20.34 1.37
CA GLN A 391 3.70 -20.92 0.27
C GLN A 391 5.22 -20.79 0.48
N ILE A 392 5.68 -19.65 1.01
CA ILE A 392 7.11 -19.45 1.34
C ILE A 392 7.53 -20.41 2.46
N GLU A 393 6.73 -20.56 3.51
CA GLU A 393 7.02 -21.50 4.60
C GLU A 393 7.03 -22.95 4.14
N GLN A 394 6.17 -23.32 3.19
CA GLN A 394 6.16 -24.65 2.60
C GLN A 394 7.40 -24.88 1.74
N ALA A 395 7.73 -23.96 0.83
CA ALA A 395 8.90 -24.11 -0.05
C ALA A 395 10.23 -24.08 0.69
N LEU A 396 10.28 -23.49 1.89
CA LEU A 396 11.44 -23.57 2.79
C LEU A 396 11.58 -24.92 3.50
N ARG A 397 10.49 -25.71 3.59
CA ARG A 397 10.50 -27.07 4.13
C ARG A 397 10.81 -28.13 3.07
N ASP A 398 10.52 -27.84 1.81
CA ASP A 398 10.82 -28.72 0.69
C ASP A 398 12.34 -28.94 0.54
N GLU A 399 12.74 -30.09 -0.04
CA GLU A 399 14.16 -30.40 -0.24
C GLU A 399 14.85 -29.36 -1.13
N VAL A 400 15.99 -28.85 -0.65
CA VAL A 400 16.80 -27.88 -1.37
C VAL A 400 17.45 -28.56 -2.59
N PRO A 401 17.27 -28.06 -3.82
CA PRO A 401 17.85 -28.68 -5.01
C PRO A 401 19.37 -28.86 -4.94
N SER A 402 19.87 -29.95 -5.52
CA SER A 402 21.23 -30.49 -5.37
C SER A 402 22.37 -29.59 -5.87
N HIS A 403 22.11 -28.57 -6.69
CA HIS A 403 23.11 -27.58 -7.12
C HIS A 403 23.28 -26.41 -6.14
N VAL A 404 22.36 -26.20 -5.19
CA VAL A 404 22.51 -25.18 -4.14
C VAL A 404 23.65 -25.53 -3.15
N PRO A 405 23.91 -26.80 -2.81
CA PRO A 405 25.13 -27.23 -2.11
C PRO A 405 26.45 -26.82 -2.79
N ALA A 406 26.51 -26.66 -4.12
CA ALA A 406 27.72 -26.15 -4.78
C ALA A 406 27.98 -24.67 -4.46
N ILE A 407 26.91 -23.90 -4.26
CA ILE A 407 26.99 -22.54 -3.70
C ILE A 407 27.38 -22.61 -2.23
N GLU A 408 26.96 -23.63 -1.47
CA GLU A 408 27.45 -23.85 -0.11
C GLU A 408 28.96 -24.11 -0.08
N GLY A 409 29.53 -24.86 -1.03
CA GLY A 409 30.99 -25.00 -1.16
C GLY A 409 31.68 -23.65 -1.35
N LEU A 410 31.16 -22.79 -2.24
CA LEU A 410 31.70 -21.45 -2.49
C LEU A 410 31.52 -20.47 -1.31
N ILE A 411 30.50 -20.68 -0.47
CA ILE A 411 30.19 -19.88 0.74
C ILE A 411 30.95 -20.40 1.97
N GLN A 412 31.25 -21.71 2.03
CA GLN A 412 31.85 -22.39 3.18
C GLN A 412 33.37 -22.55 3.09
N GLU A 413 33.98 -22.42 1.91
CA GLU A 413 35.44 -22.33 1.77
C GLU A 413 35.94 -21.14 2.61
N PRO A 414 36.66 -21.37 3.73
CA PRO A 414 37.35 -20.30 4.42
C PRO A 414 38.35 -19.74 3.43
N SER A 415 38.22 -18.45 3.09
CA SER A 415 39.27 -17.76 2.36
C SER A 415 40.59 -17.98 3.10
N ARG A 416 41.65 -18.44 2.43
CA ARG A 416 42.99 -18.53 3.02
C ARG A 416 43.48 -17.19 3.60
N GLU A 417 42.80 -16.09 3.25
CA GLU A 417 43.10 -14.73 3.63
C GLU A 417 42.12 -14.12 4.67
N THR A 418 41.07 -14.84 5.10
CA THR A 418 40.21 -14.32 6.19
C THR A 418 40.86 -14.55 7.55
N PRO A 419 41.12 -13.51 8.36
CA PRO A 419 41.52 -13.70 9.75
C PRO A 419 40.46 -14.53 10.47
N ASN A 420 40.87 -15.59 11.17
CA ASN A 420 40.04 -16.45 12.02
C ASN A 420 39.00 -17.38 11.34
N ASN A 421 39.21 -17.85 10.10
CA ASN A 421 38.29 -18.80 9.44
C ASN A 421 36.82 -18.31 9.39
N ALA A 422 36.60 -16.98 9.36
CA ALA A 422 35.26 -16.42 9.34
C ALA A 422 34.55 -16.72 8.00
N LYS A 423 33.26 -17.06 8.08
CA LYS A 423 32.40 -17.28 6.90
C LYS A 423 32.34 -16.00 6.05
N ARG A 424 32.38 -16.16 4.73
CA ARG A 424 32.20 -15.05 3.77
C ARG A 424 30.78 -14.47 3.87
N ILE A 425 30.70 -13.15 3.75
CA ILE A 425 29.44 -12.40 3.63
C ILE A 425 28.96 -12.50 2.19
N VAL A 426 27.67 -12.76 2.00
CA VAL A 426 27.11 -13.06 0.67
C VAL A 426 26.17 -11.95 0.22
N LEU A 427 26.45 -11.37 -0.94
CA LEU A 427 25.46 -10.58 -1.68
C LEU A 427 24.83 -11.45 -2.75
N CYS A 428 23.56 -11.25 -3.04
CA CYS A 428 22.92 -11.91 -4.18
C CYS A 428 22.19 -10.95 -5.12
N GLY A 429 22.22 -11.29 -6.40
CA GLY A 429 21.35 -10.74 -7.43
C GLY A 429 20.68 -11.87 -8.21
N VAL A 430 19.41 -11.69 -8.56
CA VAL A 430 18.65 -12.62 -9.40
C VAL A 430 17.89 -11.78 -10.40
N ASP A 431 18.35 -11.80 -11.65
CA ASP A 431 17.88 -10.84 -12.65
C ASP A 431 17.76 -11.50 -14.03
N PRO A 432 16.74 -11.13 -14.84
CA PRO A 432 16.78 -11.37 -16.28
C PRO A 432 18.07 -10.83 -16.88
N CYS A 433 18.70 -11.61 -17.76
CA CYS A 433 19.98 -11.25 -18.37
C CYS A 433 19.77 -10.24 -19.50
N GLN A 434 19.44 -9.00 -19.16
CA GLN A 434 19.20 -7.90 -20.09
C GLN A 434 19.80 -6.62 -19.53
N ARG A 435 20.13 -5.63 -20.37
CA ARG A 435 20.69 -4.35 -19.88
C ARG A 435 19.77 -3.62 -18.92
N LEU A 436 18.45 -3.76 -19.10
CA LEU A 436 17.43 -3.13 -18.24
C LEU A 436 17.55 -3.53 -16.78
N SER A 437 18.12 -4.72 -16.51
CA SER A 437 18.35 -5.21 -15.16
C SER A 437 19.58 -4.59 -14.50
N GLY A 438 20.40 -3.82 -15.22
CA GLY A 438 21.53 -3.09 -14.67
C GLY A 438 22.59 -3.98 -14.00
N ILE A 439 22.74 -5.22 -14.46
CA ILE A 439 23.72 -6.17 -13.90
C ILE A 439 25.14 -5.65 -14.11
N SER A 440 25.45 -5.06 -15.28
CA SER A 440 26.75 -4.44 -15.56
C SER A 440 27.05 -3.31 -14.57
N LEU A 441 26.08 -2.44 -14.28
CA LEU A 441 26.20 -1.37 -13.28
C LEU A 441 26.43 -1.93 -11.87
N LYS A 442 25.76 -3.03 -11.52
CA LYS A 442 25.97 -3.77 -10.27
C LYS A 442 27.42 -4.24 -10.12
N LEU A 443 27.97 -4.85 -11.17
CA LEU A 443 29.35 -5.35 -11.16
C LEU A 443 30.37 -4.21 -11.12
N LEU A 444 30.12 -3.11 -11.84
CA LEU A 444 30.97 -1.91 -11.78
C LEU A 444 30.96 -1.28 -10.38
N ALA A 445 29.80 -1.19 -9.74
CA ALA A 445 29.69 -0.70 -8.37
C ALA A 445 30.38 -1.63 -7.37
N TYR A 446 30.27 -2.95 -7.58
CA TYR A 446 30.96 -3.94 -6.75
C TYR A 446 32.49 -3.88 -6.91
N GLU A 447 32.99 -3.69 -8.12
CA GLU A 447 34.41 -3.44 -8.38
C GLU A 447 34.90 -2.19 -7.63
N ARG A 448 34.18 -1.08 -7.80
CA ARG A 448 34.52 0.17 -7.13
C ARG A 448 34.46 0.03 -5.60
N PHE A 449 33.46 -0.68 -5.08
CA PHE A 449 33.33 -0.99 -3.66
C PHE A 449 34.55 -1.74 -3.12
N LEU A 450 35.02 -2.79 -3.81
CA LEU A 450 36.23 -3.49 -3.41
C LEU A 450 37.49 -2.60 -3.53
N ALA A 451 37.53 -1.69 -4.51
CA ALA A 451 38.62 -0.75 -4.66
C ALA A 451 38.68 0.27 -3.50
N GLU A 452 37.57 0.95 -3.19
CA GLU A 452 37.47 2.03 -2.21
C GLU A 452 37.38 1.55 -0.75
N TYR A 453 36.86 0.34 -0.52
CA TYR A 453 36.71 -0.23 0.81
C TYR A 453 37.50 -1.55 0.96
N PRO A 454 38.85 -1.50 1.00
CA PRO A 454 39.71 -2.69 1.03
C PRO A 454 39.41 -3.66 2.19
N ARG A 455 38.79 -3.20 3.29
CA ARG A 455 38.38 -4.01 4.44
C ARG A 455 37.46 -5.18 4.09
N TRP A 456 36.76 -5.11 2.95
CA TRP A 456 35.83 -6.12 2.49
C TRP A 456 36.44 -7.13 1.50
N ARG A 457 37.64 -6.87 0.97
CA ARG A 457 38.34 -7.81 0.07
C ARG A 457 38.55 -9.16 0.77
N GLY A 458 38.30 -10.24 0.04
CA GLY A 458 38.38 -11.61 0.55
C GLY A 458 37.31 -12.02 1.58
N ARG A 459 36.52 -11.06 2.10
CA ARG A 459 35.45 -11.30 3.10
C ARG A 459 34.06 -11.38 2.48
N VAL A 460 33.90 -10.85 1.27
CA VAL A 460 32.61 -10.64 0.61
C VAL A 460 32.60 -11.34 -0.75
N ALA A 461 31.47 -11.97 -1.10
CA ALA A 461 31.24 -12.56 -2.42
C ALA A 461 29.86 -12.19 -2.97
N LEU A 462 29.80 -11.84 -4.26
CA LEU A 462 28.55 -11.57 -4.99
C LEU A 462 28.15 -12.81 -5.81
N VAL A 463 26.98 -13.37 -5.50
CA VAL A 463 26.36 -14.46 -6.27
C VAL A 463 25.28 -13.87 -7.18
N GLN A 464 25.54 -13.85 -8.49
CA GLN A 464 24.61 -13.30 -9.48
C GLN A 464 24.05 -14.42 -10.35
N TYR A 465 22.73 -14.60 -10.27
CA TYR A 465 21.98 -15.42 -11.21
C TYR A 465 21.54 -14.60 -12.41
N CYS A 466 21.84 -15.10 -13.61
CA CYS A 466 21.46 -14.52 -14.89
C CYS A 466 20.40 -15.41 -15.54
N LEU A 467 19.15 -14.93 -15.59
CA LEU A 467 18.03 -15.67 -16.19
C LEU A 467 17.98 -15.40 -17.69
N LEU A 468 18.17 -16.44 -18.51
CA LEU A 468 18.14 -16.38 -19.96
C LEU A 468 16.79 -16.94 -20.42
N ASP A 469 15.82 -16.06 -20.72
CA ASP A 469 14.47 -16.46 -21.09
C ASP A 469 14.27 -16.66 -22.60
N GLY A 470 15.27 -16.28 -23.41
CA GLY A 470 15.27 -16.44 -24.85
C GLY A 470 14.33 -15.49 -25.59
N THR A 471 13.77 -14.48 -24.91
CA THR A 471 12.81 -13.54 -25.52
C THR A 471 13.51 -12.33 -26.13
N ARG A 472 14.75 -12.04 -25.74
CA ARG A 472 15.57 -10.94 -26.27
C ARG A 472 17.01 -11.42 -26.55
N VAL A 473 17.14 -12.50 -27.32
CA VAL A 473 18.38 -13.26 -27.54
C VAL A 473 19.62 -12.39 -27.84
N GLN A 474 19.49 -11.34 -28.66
CA GLN A 474 20.61 -10.45 -28.99
C GLN A 474 21.08 -9.60 -27.80
N ASP A 475 20.13 -8.99 -27.07
CA ASP A 475 20.45 -8.23 -25.86
C ASP A 475 20.96 -9.14 -24.74
N GLU A 476 20.38 -10.34 -24.63
CA GLU A 476 20.82 -11.37 -23.68
C GLU A 476 22.28 -11.78 -23.91
N ALA A 477 22.62 -12.15 -25.15
CA ALA A 477 23.99 -12.55 -25.49
C ALA A 477 25.00 -11.43 -25.20
N ARG A 478 24.70 -10.20 -25.62
CA ARG A 478 25.62 -9.07 -25.41
C ARG A 478 25.74 -8.67 -23.95
N THR A 479 24.64 -8.68 -23.19
CA THR A 479 24.67 -8.44 -21.74
C THR A 479 25.47 -9.53 -21.05
N LEU A 480 25.29 -10.79 -21.45
CA LEU A 480 26.01 -11.94 -20.91
C LEU A 480 27.52 -11.86 -21.15
N ASP A 481 27.94 -11.45 -22.34
CA ASP A 481 29.35 -11.25 -22.66
C ASP A 481 29.97 -10.15 -21.80
N GLU A 482 29.27 -9.02 -21.64
CA GLU A 482 29.71 -7.89 -20.80
C GLU A 482 29.88 -8.31 -19.34
N ILE A 483 28.87 -8.95 -18.74
CA ILE A 483 28.92 -9.38 -17.35
C ILE A 483 29.95 -10.49 -17.13
N LYS A 484 30.16 -11.40 -18.09
CA LYS A 484 31.24 -12.40 -18.03
C LYS A 484 32.61 -11.73 -18.02
N ALA A 485 32.85 -10.78 -18.91
CA ALA A 485 34.10 -10.03 -18.96
C ALA A 485 34.36 -9.25 -17.65
N LEU A 486 33.33 -8.58 -17.11
CA LEU A 486 33.41 -7.88 -15.82
C LEU A 486 33.68 -8.84 -14.67
N GLY A 487 32.98 -9.98 -14.61
CA GLY A 487 33.18 -11.01 -13.58
C GLY A 487 34.56 -11.64 -13.63
N GLN A 488 35.09 -11.92 -14.82
CA GLN A 488 36.46 -12.41 -15.00
C GLN A 488 37.50 -11.40 -14.53
N ARG A 489 37.34 -10.12 -14.91
CA ARG A 489 38.22 -9.02 -14.47
C ARG A 489 38.23 -8.86 -12.95
N LEU A 490 37.04 -8.89 -12.33
CA LEU A 490 36.87 -8.84 -10.88
C LEU A 490 37.54 -10.02 -10.17
N ASN A 491 37.35 -11.24 -10.68
CA ASN A 491 37.96 -12.43 -10.10
C ASN A 491 39.48 -12.52 -10.33
N ALA A 492 40.01 -11.92 -11.41
CA ALA A 492 41.45 -11.80 -11.61
C ALA A 492 42.11 -10.89 -10.57
N GLN A 493 41.43 -9.80 -10.17
CA GLN A 493 41.91 -8.88 -9.14
C GLN A 493 41.62 -9.37 -7.71
N ASN A 494 40.48 -10.03 -7.51
CA ASN A 494 39.97 -10.48 -6.22
C ASN A 494 39.38 -11.90 -6.37
N PRO A 495 40.19 -12.96 -6.23
CA PRO A 495 39.76 -14.34 -6.50
C PRO A 495 38.52 -14.79 -5.72
N GLY A 496 37.52 -15.29 -6.45
CA GLY A 496 36.26 -15.78 -5.88
C GLY A 496 35.37 -14.69 -5.29
N SER A 497 35.54 -13.43 -5.72
CA SER A 497 34.68 -12.31 -5.29
C SER A 497 33.34 -12.27 -6.02
N VAL A 498 33.25 -12.89 -7.21
CA VAL A 498 32.02 -12.97 -8.01
C VAL A 498 31.77 -14.40 -8.45
N VAL A 499 30.54 -14.88 -8.25
CA VAL A 499 30.03 -16.15 -8.75
C VAL A 499 28.88 -15.85 -9.70
N LEU A 500 29.10 -16.05 -11.01
CA LEU A 500 28.07 -15.89 -12.04
C LEU A 500 27.43 -17.25 -12.33
N ILE A 501 26.09 -17.31 -12.32
CA ILE A 501 25.33 -18.53 -12.58
C ILE A 501 24.31 -18.28 -13.68
N GLU A 502 24.48 -18.97 -14.80
CA GLU A 502 23.58 -18.92 -15.95
C GLU A 502 22.38 -19.86 -15.76
N ARG A 503 21.18 -19.38 -16.08
CA ARG A 503 19.94 -20.18 -16.06
C ARG A 503 19.25 -20.14 -17.42
N PRO A 504 19.55 -21.10 -18.32
CA PRO A 504 18.94 -21.21 -19.64
C PRO A 504 17.42 -21.44 -19.63
N SER A 505 16.85 -21.88 -18.51
CA SER A 505 15.40 -22.04 -18.35
C SER A 505 14.64 -20.71 -18.22
N GLY A 506 15.36 -19.59 -18.08
CA GLY A 506 14.79 -18.27 -17.80
C GLY A 506 14.14 -18.15 -16.42
N ARG A 507 14.16 -19.20 -15.60
CA ARG A 507 13.42 -19.27 -14.33
C ARG A 507 14.22 -20.00 -13.27
N LEU A 508 14.23 -19.41 -12.08
CA LEU A 508 14.74 -20.02 -10.85
C LEU A 508 13.54 -20.45 -10.00
N GLY A 509 13.45 -21.72 -9.60
CA GLY A 509 12.34 -22.21 -8.77
C GLY A 509 12.26 -21.52 -7.41
N MET A 510 11.09 -21.46 -6.79
CA MET A 510 10.91 -20.73 -5.52
C MET A 510 11.80 -21.27 -4.39
N ALA A 511 11.87 -22.60 -4.22
CA ALA A 511 12.75 -23.22 -3.23
C ALA A 511 14.23 -22.83 -3.43
N GLU A 512 14.69 -22.75 -4.69
CA GLU A 512 16.06 -22.31 -5.01
C GLU A 512 16.29 -20.84 -4.67
N ARG A 513 15.34 -19.96 -5.02
CA ARG A 513 15.41 -18.53 -4.67
C ARG A 513 15.46 -18.32 -3.17
N LEU A 514 14.55 -18.96 -2.43
CA LEU A 514 14.47 -18.83 -0.98
C LEU A 514 15.71 -19.40 -0.29
N ALA A 515 16.26 -20.51 -0.79
CA ALA A 515 17.51 -21.07 -0.29
C ALA A 515 18.70 -20.11 -0.47
N LEU A 516 18.79 -19.43 -1.61
CA LEU A 516 19.76 -18.35 -1.84
C LEU A 516 19.51 -17.19 -0.88
N PHE A 517 18.29 -16.66 -0.82
CA PHE A 517 17.92 -15.52 0.02
C PHE A 517 18.22 -15.75 1.50
N GLN A 518 17.92 -16.93 2.03
CA GLN A 518 18.27 -17.31 3.40
C GLN A 518 19.79 -17.33 3.66
N ARG A 519 20.61 -17.49 2.63
CA ARG A 519 22.09 -17.55 2.73
C ARG A 519 22.76 -16.20 2.41
N SER A 520 22.05 -15.26 1.80
CA SER A 520 22.56 -13.94 1.45
C SER A 520 22.28 -12.88 2.51
N ASP A 521 23.27 -12.05 2.82
CA ASP A 521 23.18 -10.95 3.77
C ASP A 521 22.64 -9.66 3.14
N VAL A 522 22.83 -9.51 1.82
CA VAL A 522 22.31 -8.37 1.05
C VAL A 522 21.69 -8.85 -0.27
N LEU A 523 20.44 -8.47 -0.53
CA LEU A 523 19.84 -8.56 -1.87
C LEU A 523 20.15 -7.26 -2.63
N VAL A 524 20.76 -7.36 -3.81
CA VAL A 524 21.21 -6.21 -4.59
C VAL A 524 20.39 -6.07 -5.87
N GLY A 525 19.45 -5.12 -5.89
CA GLY A 525 18.67 -4.73 -7.07
C GLY A 525 19.17 -3.42 -7.67
N THR A 526 19.54 -3.44 -8.95
CA THR A 526 20.11 -2.29 -9.68
C THR A 526 19.45 -2.06 -11.03
N ALA A 527 18.20 -2.53 -11.19
CA ALA A 527 17.46 -2.35 -12.44
C ALA A 527 17.37 -0.86 -12.82
N ILE A 528 17.67 -0.53 -14.07
CA ILE A 528 17.61 0.86 -14.55
C ILE A 528 16.18 1.34 -14.79
N ARG A 529 15.25 0.39 -14.98
CA ARG A 529 13.81 0.58 -14.90
C ARG A 529 13.18 -0.79 -14.64
N GLU A 530 12.27 -0.87 -13.70
CA GLU A 530 11.57 -2.12 -13.38
C GLU A 530 10.17 -1.81 -12.86
N GLY A 531 9.21 -2.69 -13.17
CA GLY A 531 7.87 -2.61 -12.62
C GLY A 531 7.89 -3.12 -11.18
N HIS A 532 7.03 -4.10 -10.90
CA HIS A 532 7.01 -4.77 -9.61
C HIS A 532 7.70 -6.14 -9.67
N THR A 533 8.53 -6.44 -8.68
CA THR A 533 9.18 -7.73 -8.49
C THR A 533 8.90 -8.26 -7.09
N LEU A 534 8.70 -9.57 -6.96
CA LEU A 534 8.47 -10.21 -5.66
C LEU A 534 9.76 -10.56 -4.92
N TYR A 535 10.93 -10.55 -5.57
CA TYR A 535 12.17 -10.98 -4.94
C TYR A 535 12.52 -10.23 -3.64
N PRO A 536 12.30 -8.91 -3.52
CA PRO A 536 12.50 -8.20 -2.25
C PRO A 536 11.56 -8.67 -1.14
N SER A 537 10.29 -8.95 -1.47
CA SER A 537 9.29 -9.47 -0.52
C SER A 537 9.62 -10.91 -0.09
N GLU A 538 9.99 -11.76 -1.04
CA GLU A 538 10.46 -13.13 -0.78
C GLU A 538 11.70 -13.12 0.11
N TYR A 539 12.67 -12.25 -0.19
CA TYR A 539 13.89 -12.09 0.59
C TYR A 539 13.61 -11.63 2.03
N ALA A 540 12.81 -10.56 2.19
CA ALA A 540 12.44 -10.05 3.51
C ALA A 540 11.80 -11.14 4.37
N LEU A 541 10.82 -11.87 3.83
CA LEU A 541 10.15 -12.93 4.57
C LEU A 541 11.07 -14.13 4.86
N ALA A 542 11.87 -14.57 3.88
CA ALA A 542 12.83 -15.67 4.07
C ALA A 542 13.85 -15.37 5.18
N ARG A 543 14.36 -14.13 5.24
CA ARG A 543 15.28 -13.65 6.28
C ARG A 543 14.60 -13.56 7.65
N ALA A 544 13.36 -13.10 7.69
CA ALA A 544 12.56 -13.06 8.90
C ALA A 544 12.33 -14.44 9.51
N LEU A 545 11.92 -15.42 8.69
CA LEU A 545 11.69 -16.81 9.10
C LEU A 545 12.97 -17.50 9.60
N LYS A 546 14.13 -17.12 9.06
CA LYS A 546 15.43 -17.60 9.55
C LYS A 546 15.91 -16.90 10.83
N GLY A 547 15.21 -15.86 11.29
CA GLY A 547 15.58 -15.06 12.46
C GLY A 547 16.81 -14.15 12.25
N ARG A 548 17.33 -14.04 11.02
CA ARG A 548 18.52 -13.24 10.68
C ARG A 548 18.14 -12.14 9.69
N PRO A 549 18.02 -10.87 10.10
CA PRO A 549 17.62 -9.80 9.20
C PRO A 549 18.69 -9.62 8.12
N GLY A 550 18.26 -9.27 6.92
CA GLY A 550 19.11 -8.98 5.77
C GLY A 550 18.83 -7.58 5.26
N VAL A 551 19.67 -7.07 4.36
CA VAL A 551 19.50 -5.74 3.77
C VAL A 551 19.06 -5.87 2.32
N ILE A 552 18.15 -5.01 1.89
CA ILE A 552 17.73 -4.89 0.49
C ILE A 552 18.30 -3.59 -0.04
N LEU A 553 19.15 -3.66 -1.05
CA LEU A 553 19.47 -2.52 -1.91
C LEU A 553 18.46 -2.50 -3.06
N ALA A 554 17.75 -1.39 -3.23
CA ALA A 554 16.72 -1.23 -4.23
C ALA A 554 17.05 -0.06 -5.16
N SER A 555 16.92 -0.26 -6.46
CA SER A 555 17.00 0.83 -7.43
C SER A 555 15.85 1.81 -7.22
N GLU A 556 16.14 3.11 -7.22
CA GLU A 556 15.15 4.19 -7.26
C GLU A 556 14.23 4.12 -8.49
N PHE A 557 14.65 3.40 -9.53
CA PHE A 557 13.89 3.20 -10.77
C PHE A 557 13.07 1.90 -10.79
N SER A 558 13.01 1.17 -9.67
CA SER A 558 12.14 0.01 -9.44
C SER A 558 10.98 0.40 -8.51
N ALA A 559 9.80 -0.18 -8.70
CA ALA A 559 8.68 0.01 -7.77
C ALA A 559 9.06 -0.41 -6.34
N THR A 560 10.02 -1.32 -6.19
CA THR A 560 10.59 -1.76 -4.90
C THR A 560 10.95 -0.60 -3.98
N SER A 561 11.54 0.48 -4.51
CA SER A 561 11.97 1.64 -3.72
C SER A 561 10.82 2.35 -3.01
N THR A 562 9.63 2.30 -3.61
CA THR A 562 8.39 2.87 -3.05
C THR A 562 7.62 1.89 -2.19
N LEU A 563 7.87 0.58 -2.34
CA LEU A 563 7.16 -0.50 -1.65
C LEU A 563 7.86 -0.95 -0.36
N MET A 564 9.19 -0.98 -0.37
CA MET A 564 10.02 -1.46 0.74
C MET A 564 10.67 -0.25 1.43
N SER A 565 9.96 0.33 2.39
CA SER A 565 10.42 1.50 3.16
C SER A 565 11.70 1.27 3.97
N GLY A 566 12.03 0.02 4.26
CA GLY A 566 13.25 -0.41 4.92
C GLY A 566 14.45 -0.57 3.98
N ALA A 567 14.24 -0.59 2.67
CA ALA A 567 15.30 -0.75 1.68
C ALA A 567 16.29 0.43 1.68
N VAL A 568 17.52 0.17 1.23
CA VAL A 568 18.52 1.19 0.92
C VAL A 568 18.36 1.52 -0.57
N ASN A 569 17.77 2.69 -0.84
CA ASN A 569 17.54 3.15 -2.20
C ASN A 569 18.85 3.63 -2.83
N VAL A 570 19.08 3.25 -4.09
CA VAL A 570 20.26 3.62 -4.85
C VAL A 570 19.89 4.05 -6.26
N ASN A 571 20.62 5.04 -6.77
CA ASN A 571 20.65 5.34 -8.20
C ASN A 571 21.70 4.43 -8.87
N PRO A 572 21.33 3.41 -9.67
CA PRO A 572 22.28 2.49 -10.29
C PRO A 572 23.27 3.18 -11.25
N PHE A 573 22.96 4.36 -11.77
CA PHE A 573 23.86 5.14 -12.63
C PHE A 573 24.97 5.85 -11.84
N ASP A 574 24.75 6.12 -10.55
CA ASP A 574 25.75 6.66 -9.64
C ASP A 574 26.53 5.51 -8.98
N VAL A 575 27.43 4.93 -9.76
CA VAL A 575 28.31 3.83 -9.34
C VAL A 575 29.03 4.09 -8.00
N PRO A 576 29.65 5.28 -7.74
CA PRO A 576 30.20 5.58 -6.41
C PRO A 576 29.16 5.52 -5.28
N SER A 577 27.96 6.08 -5.49
CA SER A 577 26.90 6.03 -4.47
C SER A 577 26.45 4.59 -4.17
N VAL A 578 26.31 3.75 -5.19
CA VAL A 578 26.00 2.31 -5.00
C VAL A 578 27.12 1.62 -4.21
N ALA A 579 28.39 1.92 -4.49
CA ALA A 579 29.52 1.37 -3.74
C ALA A 579 29.50 1.77 -2.26
N ALA A 580 29.21 3.04 -1.96
CA ALA A 580 29.03 3.53 -0.59
C ALA A 580 27.81 2.91 0.11
N ALA A 581 26.72 2.67 -0.62
CA ALA A 581 25.54 2.00 -0.11
C ALA A 581 25.81 0.53 0.25
N LEU A 582 26.65 -0.17 -0.54
CA LEU A 582 27.12 -1.51 -0.20
C LEU A 582 27.93 -1.51 1.11
N ASP A 583 28.85 -0.57 1.28
CA ASP A 583 29.61 -0.42 2.53
C ASP A 583 28.70 -0.12 3.72
N THR A 584 27.70 0.75 3.54
CA THR A 584 26.69 1.08 4.54
C THR A 584 25.87 -0.15 4.92
N ALA A 585 25.35 -0.90 3.95
CA ALA A 585 24.55 -2.10 4.19
C ALA A 585 25.31 -3.19 4.95
N LEU A 586 26.60 -3.35 4.65
CA LEU A 586 27.46 -4.34 5.30
C LEU A 586 27.89 -3.89 6.71
N SER A 587 28.13 -2.60 6.91
CA SER A 587 28.51 -2.01 8.21
C SER A 587 27.35 -1.82 9.17
N MET A 588 26.11 -1.88 8.68
CA MET A 588 24.88 -1.68 9.45
C MET A 588 24.76 -2.70 10.59
N ASP A 589 24.43 -2.21 11.78
CA ASP A 589 24.29 -3.05 12.97
C ASP A 589 23.03 -3.93 12.92
N ALA A 590 22.93 -4.88 13.87
CA ALA A 590 21.83 -5.82 13.90
C ALA A 590 20.48 -5.16 14.28
N VAL A 591 20.51 -4.06 15.03
CA VAL A 591 19.32 -3.32 15.48
C VAL A 591 18.71 -2.58 14.29
N GLU A 592 19.52 -1.82 13.55
CA GLU A 592 19.05 -1.10 12.37
C GLU A 592 18.54 -2.08 11.29
N LYS A 593 19.24 -3.21 11.07
CA LYS A 593 18.78 -4.27 10.15
C LYS A 593 17.42 -4.83 10.56
N ARG A 594 17.21 -5.05 11.86
CA ARG A 594 15.93 -5.53 12.39
C ARG A 594 14.84 -4.47 12.21
N ASP A 595 15.11 -3.22 12.58
CA ASP A 595 14.17 -2.11 12.47
C ASP A 595 13.73 -1.87 11.02
N ARG A 596 14.61 -2.06 10.04
CA ARG A 596 14.27 -2.00 8.61
C ARG A 596 13.36 -3.15 8.19
N LEU A 597 13.69 -4.37 8.61
CA LEU A 597 12.88 -5.55 8.32
C LEU A 597 11.48 -5.45 8.94
N ASP A 598 11.40 -5.04 10.20
CA ASP A 598 10.15 -4.94 10.96
C ASP A 598 9.23 -3.83 10.42
N ARG A 599 9.79 -2.84 9.70
CA ARG A 599 9.02 -1.84 8.95
C ARG A 599 8.33 -2.44 7.72
N ASP A 600 9.00 -3.31 6.98
CA ASP A 600 8.48 -3.83 5.71
C ASP A 600 7.61 -5.08 5.88
N LEU A 601 7.88 -5.92 6.89
CA LEU A 601 7.18 -7.19 7.10
C LEU A 601 5.66 -7.07 7.24
N PRO A 602 5.09 -6.12 8.03
CA PRO A 602 3.65 -5.96 8.13
C PRO A 602 3.02 -5.69 6.76
N TYR A 603 3.68 -4.88 5.93
CA TYR A 603 3.22 -4.55 4.60
C TYR A 603 3.23 -5.78 3.68
N VAL A 604 4.38 -6.46 3.60
CA VAL A 604 4.61 -7.68 2.81
C VAL A 604 3.59 -8.76 3.16
N LYS A 605 3.36 -9.04 4.44
CA LYS A 605 2.43 -10.10 4.89
C LYS A 605 0.95 -9.75 4.69
N SER A 606 0.61 -8.47 4.67
CA SER A 606 -0.79 -8.03 4.59
C SER A 606 -1.38 -8.07 3.18
N ARG A 607 -0.58 -8.40 2.16
CA ARG A 607 -0.90 -8.20 0.74
C ARG A 607 -0.77 -9.49 -0.10
N PRO A 608 -1.32 -10.65 0.33
CA PRO A 608 -1.34 -11.83 -0.52
C PRO A 608 -2.13 -11.59 -1.82
N SER A 609 -1.88 -12.42 -2.83
CA SER A 609 -2.57 -12.41 -4.14
C SER A 609 -4.09 -12.52 -4.01
N GLY A 610 -4.59 -13.27 -3.03
CA GLY A 610 -6.01 -13.39 -2.72
C GLY A 610 -6.63 -12.05 -2.32
N ARG A 611 -5.97 -11.33 -1.40
CA ARG A 611 -6.40 -10.00 -0.97
C ARG A 611 -6.30 -8.97 -2.09
N TRP A 612 -5.21 -8.99 -2.86
CA TRP A 612 -5.03 -8.13 -4.02
C TRP A 612 -6.19 -8.29 -5.02
N THR A 613 -6.58 -9.54 -5.29
CA THR A 613 -7.72 -9.86 -6.14
C THR A 613 -9.03 -9.32 -5.56
N GLN A 614 -9.27 -9.54 -4.27
CA GLN A 614 -10.47 -9.06 -3.60
C GLN A 614 -10.61 -7.54 -3.69
N GLU A 615 -9.54 -6.79 -3.42
CA GLU A 615 -9.56 -5.32 -3.48
C GLU A 615 -9.91 -4.81 -4.88
N ILE A 616 -9.36 -5.41 -5.94
CA ILE A 616 -9.68 -5.06 -7.32
C ILE A 616 -11.16 -5.33 -7.65
N LEU A 617 -11.72 -6.42 -7.14
CA LEU A 617 -13.13 -6.75 -7.37
C LEU A 617 -14.06 -5.83 -6.57
N GLU A 618 -13.66 -5.37 -5.39
CA GLU A 618 -14.38 -4.34 -4.62
C GLU A 618 -14.36 -2.97 -5.32
N ASP A 619 -13.23 -2.62 -5.94
CA ASP A 619 -13.11 -1.43 -6.79
C ASP A 619 -14.10 -1.51 -7.95
N MET A 620 -14.20 -2.68 -8.58
CA MET A 620 -15.12 -2.91 -9.69
C MET A 620 -16.61 -2.73 -9.31
N GLU A 621 -17.01 -3.20 -8.13
CA GLU A 621 -18.37 -2.98 -7.59
C GLU A 621 -18.62 -1.51 -7.20
N THR A 622 -17.57 -0.72 -6.99
CA THR A 622 -17.67 0.70 -6.64
C THR A 622 -17.98 1.54 -7.88
N VAL A 623 -17.33 1.27 -9.02
CA VAL A 623 -17.62 1.95 -10.31
C VAL A 623 -19.10 1.84 -10.68
N HIS A 624 -19.71 0.69 -10.43
CA HIS A 624 -21.10 0.43 -10.77
C HIS A 624 -22.12 1.16 -9.87
N ARG A 625 -21.68 1.68 -8.71
CA ARG A 625 -22.55 2.36 -7.74
C ARG A 625 -22.59 3.90 -7.90
N GLN A 626 -21.65 4.51 -8.62
CA GLN A 626 -21.33 5.95 -8.51
C GLN A 626 -21.86 6.88 -9.62
N VAL A 627 -22.87 6.47 -10.40
CA VAL A 627 -23.46 7.33 -11.45
C VAL A 627 -24.36 8.45 -10.88
N ALA A 628 -24.19 8.85 -9.61
CA ALA A 628 -24.98 9.89 -8.97
C ALA A 628 -24.15 10.75 -8.00
N VAL A 629 -24.20 12.06 -8.23
CA VAL A 629 -23.84 13.18 -7.32
C VAL A 629 -22.37 13.64 -7.37
N ASP A 630 -22.14 14.85 -7.91
CA ASP A 630 -21.60 15.99 -7.14
C ASP A 630 -21.53 17.30 -7.96
N GLU A 631 -21.99 18.41 -7.37
CA GLU A 631 -21.68 19.80 -7.76
C GLU A 631 -21.56 20.73 -6.52
N ASP A 632 -20.68 21.73 -6.67
CA ASP A 632 -20.56 23.04 -6.02
C ASP A 632 -19.71 23.30 -4.75
N ALA A 633 -18.71 24.20 -4.91
CA ALA A 633 -18.71 25.55 -4.30
C ALA A 633 -17.53 26.44 -4.78
N SER A 634 -17.81 27.72 -5.10
CA SER A 634 -16.82 28.76 -5.47
C SER A 634 -16.72 29.87 -4.40
N LEU A 635 -15.52 30.43 -4.18
CA LEU A 635 -15.22 31.54 -3.23
C LEU A 635 -14.72 32.81 -3.96
N ALA A 636 -14.95 34.00 -3.38
CA ALA A 636 -14.57 35.32 -3.93
C ALA A 636 -13.24 35.89 -3.36
N ILE A 637 -12.71 36.96 -3.98
CA ILE A 637 -11.41 37.61 -3.66
C ILE A 637 -11.60 38.85 -2.76
N ALA A 638 -10.81 38.96 -1.68
CA ALA A 638 -10.83 40.07 -0.69
C ALA A 638 -10.18 41.38 -1.19
N GLN A 639 -10.52 42.54 -0.58
CA GLN A 639 -9.97 43.87 -0.92
C GLN A 639 -8.69 44.20 -0.13
N ARG A 640 -7.82 45.13 -0.57
CA ARG A 640 -6.58 45.45 0.19
C ARG A 640 -6.89 46.29 1.44
N LEU A 641 -6.27 46.02 2.58
CA LEU A 641 -6.44 46.80 3.81
C LEU A 641 -5.62 48.11 3.78
N GLU A 642 -6.26 49.23 4.08
CA GLU A 642 -5.57 50.49 4.36
C GLU A 642 -5.24 50.60 5.86
N ILE A 643 -3.94 50.56 6.20
CA ILE A 643 -3.46 50.56 7.59
C ILE A 643 -3.88 51.84 8.35
N GLY A 644 -3.94 52.99 7.68
CA GLY A 644 -4.40 54.25 8.29
C GLY A 644 -5.83 54.16 8.82
N ARG A 645 -6.74 53.57 8.02
CA ARG A 645 -8.14 53.34 8.42
C ARG A 645 -8.25 52.42 9.63
N LEU A 646 -7.43 51.37 9.68
CA LEU A 646 -7.35 50.46 10.81
C LEU A 646 -6.91 51.19 12.09
N ALA A 647 -5.83 51.98 12.01
CA ALA A 647 -5.28 52.72 13.14
C ALA A 647 -6.26 53.80 13.68
N ASP A 648 -6.95 54.51 12.79
CA ASP A 648 -7.96 55.50 13.19
C ASP A 648 -9.15 54.85 13.89
N ALA A 649 -9.64 53.72 13.39
CA ALA A 649 -10.70 52.95 14.04
C ALA A 649 -10.28 52.42 15.42
N PHE A 650 -9.02 51.96 15.54
CA PHE A 650 -8.45 51.50 16.81
C PHE A 650 -8.41 52.63 17.85
N SER A 651 -7.89 53.81 17.49
CA SER A 651 -7.76 54.95 18.43
C SER A 651 -9.10 55.49 18.96
N ARG A 652 -10.20 55.33 18.22
CA ARG A 652 -11.56 55.76 18.62
C ARG A 652 -12.33 54.74 19.44
N SER A 653 -11.68 53.64 19.83
CA SER A 653 -12.29 52.49 20.46
C SER A 653 -11.69 52.29 21.85
N SER A 654 -12.48 51.75 22.78
CA SER A 654 -12.15 51.67 24.22
C SER A 654 -12.06 50.23 24.73
N ARG A 655 -12.55 49.25 23.96
CA ARG A 655 -12.56 47.82 24.27
C ARG A 655 -12.20 47.02 23.02
N ARG A 656 -10.90 46.75 22.86
CA ARG A 656 -10.30 46.31 21.59
C ARG A 656 -9.87 44.85 21.67
N PHE A 657 -10.31 44.03 20.73
CA PHE A 657 -9.94 42.61 20.66
C PHE A 657 -9.15 42.32 19.39
N LEU A 658 -7.96 41.73 19.54
CA LEU A 658 -7.08 41.32 18.45
C LEU A 658 -6.95 39.80 18.46
N PHE A 659 -7.31 39.14 17.36
CA PHE A 659 -7.12 37.71 17.13
C PHE A 659 -6.09 37.52 16.02
N LEU A 660 -4.93 36.99 16.37
CA LEU A 660 -3.77 36.88 15.47
C LEU A 660 -3.39 35.42 15.33
N ASP A 661 -3.42 34.90 14.10
CA ASP A 661 -2.81 33.59 13.83
C ASP A 661 -1.29 33.64 14.02
N LEU A 662 -0.67 32.51 14.36
CA LEU A 662 0.78 32.41 14.50
C LEU A 662 1.46 32.20 13.13
N GLY A 663 1.21 31.06 12.50
CA GLY A 663 1.95 30.60 11.31
C GLY A 663 1.60 31.41 10.07
N GLY A 664 2.60 31.88 9.31
CA GLY A 664 2.36 32.70 8.10
C GLY A 664 1.73 34.07 8.36
N THR A 665 1.50 34.44 9.63
CA THR A 665 0.92 35.72 10.06
C THR A 665 1.86 36.48 10.99
N LEU A 666 2.19 35.93 12.17
CA LEU A 666 3.18 36.50 13.10
C LEU A 666 4.59 35.96 12.86
N ILE A 667 4.71 34.72 12.38
CA ILE A 667 5.97 34.11 11.93
C ILE A 667 5.95 33.87 10.42
N PRO A 668 7.09 34.01 9.71
CA PRO A 668 7.15 33.80 8.26
C PRO A 668 6.73 32.38 7.82
N LYS A 669 6.21 32.28 6.59
CA LYS A 669 5.76 31.03 6.00
C LYS A 669 6.96 30.11 5.67
N GLY A 670 7.00 28.91 6.26
CA GLY A 670 8.09 27.94 6.10
C GLY A 670 8.85 27.62 7.39
N ASP A 671 8.76 28.50 8.39
CA ASP A 671 9.27 28.26 9.73
C ASP A 671 8.23 27.50 10.56
N SER A 672 8.60 26.30 11.03
CA SER A 672 7.77 25.50 11.92
C SER A 672 8.29 25.61 13.35
N VAL A 673 7.38 25.90 14.28
CA VAL A 673 7.65 25.88 15.73
C VAL A 673 8.34 24.55 16.14
N SER A 674 8.01 23.43 15.49
CA SER A 674 8.61 22.11 15.75
C SER A 674 10.04 21.95 15.21
N LYS A 675 10.39 22.60 14.08
CA LYS A 675 11.77 22.61 13.56
C LYS A 675 12.67 23.49 14.41
N VAL A 676 12.14 24.58 14.95
CA VAL A 676 12.92 25.59 15.67
C VAL A 676 13.03 25.32 17.16
N LEU A 677 12.07 24.65 17.82
CA LEU A 677 12.24 24.17 19.20
C LEU A 677 13.42 23.18 19.37
N LYS A 678 13.91 22.60 18.27
CA LYS A 678 15.13 21.77 18.23
C LYS A 678 16.42 22.60 18.08
N SER A 679 16.32 23.87 17.72
CA SER A 679 17.43 24.83 17.61
C SER A 679 17.42 25.73 18.85
N ALA A 680 18.52 25.79 19.60
CA ALA A 680 18.57 26.30 20.98
C ALA A 680 18.29 27.81 21.21
N THR A 681 17.71 28.54 20.25
CA THR A 681 17.47 29.99 20.34
C THR A 681 16.03 30.33 20.69
N LYS A 682 15.76 30.53 21.99
CA LYS A 682 14.50 31.07 22.51
C LYS A 682 14.27 32.51 22.02
N GLY A 683 13.12 32.79 21.39
CA GLY A 683 12.67 34.15 21.04
C GLY A 683 13.10 34.70 19.67
N ALA A 684 13.84 33.94 18.84
CA ALA A 684 14.34 34.39 17.54
C ALA A 684 13.32 34.29 16.37
N LEU A 685 12.12 33.78 16.62
CA LEU A 685 11.10 33.48 15.59
C LEU A 685 10.26 34.69 15.17
N LEU A 686 10.09 35.68 16.04
CA LEU A 686 9.31 36.89 15.74
C LEU A 686 10.25 37.98 15.25
N ARG A 687 9.84 38.69 14.19
CA ARG A 687 10.55 39.91 13.78
C ARG A 687 10.60 40.88 14.99
N PRO A 688 11.73 41.55 15.28
CA PRO A 688 11.85 42.44 16.44
C PRO A 688 10.80 43.57 16.50
N GLY A 689 10.30 44.01 15.34
CA GLY A 689 9.19 44.97 15.25
C GLY A 689 7.86 44.39 15.73
N VAL A 690 7.51 43.19 15.28
CA VAL A 690 6.27 42.47 15.67
C VAL A 690 6.27 42.20 17.17
N ARG A 691 7.39 41.72 17.72
CA ARG A 691 7.51 41.44 19.15
C ARG A 691 7.29 42.69 20.02
N ARG A 692 7.91 43.83 19.65
CA ARG A 692 7.70 45.11 20.34
C ARG A 692 6.26 45.61 20.24
N ALA A 693 5.64 45.47 19.07
CA ALA A 693 4.24 45.85 18.88
C ALA A 693 3.28 45.00 19.73
N LEU A 694 3.48 43.68 19.75
CA LEU A 694 2.70 42.76 20.60
C LEU A 694 2.86 43.09 22.09
N GLN A 695 4.07 43.43 22.52
CA GLN A 695 4.32 43.85 23.90
C GLN A 695 3.50 45.10 24.25
N ALA A 696 3.67 46.19 23.49
CA ALA A 696 2.96 47.44 23.75
C ALA A 696 1.43 47.28 23.70
N LEU A 697 0.91 46.53 22.73
CA LEU A 697 -0.53 46.26 22.62
C LEU A 697 -1.07 45.39 23.76
N SER A 698 -0.25 44.50 24.31
CA SER A 698 -0.65 43.65 25.45
C SER A 698 -0.52 44.35 26.80
N GLU A 699 0.26 45.42 26.89
CA GLU A 699 0.40 46.25 28.10
C GLU A 699 -0.72 47.30 28.23
N ASP A 700 -1.40 47.63 27.11
CA ASP A 700 -2.57 48.51 27.10
C ASP A 700 -3.81 47.82 27.73
N PRO A 701 -4.35 48.34 28.86
CA PRO A 701 -5.49 47.73 29.55
C PRO A 701 -6.80 47.75 28.73
N GLN A 702 -6.89 48.57 27.69
CA GLN A 702 -8.06 48.61 26.80
C GLN A 702 -7.99 47.58 25.66
N THR A 703 -6.87 46.88 25.53
CA THR A 703 -6.58 45.98 24.40
C THR A 703 -6.35 44.55 24.88
N THR A 704 -7.17 43.62 24.40
CA THR A 704 -6.98 42.18 24.63
C THR A 704 -6.45 41.51 23.35
N VAL A 705 -5.26 40.90 23.45
CA VAL A 705 -4.60 40.23 22.33
C VAL A 705 -4.62 38.72 22.51
N TYR A 706 -5.19 38.02 21.54
CA TYR A 706 -5.20 36.56 21.40
C TYR A 706 -4.24 36.14 20.31
N VAL A 707 -3.28 35.28 20.65
CA VAL A 707 -2.48 34.53 19.67
C VAL A 707 -3.11 33.14 19.52
N VAL A 708 -3.62 32.85 18.33
CA VAL A 708 -4.30 31.60 18.00
C VAL A 708 -3.36 30.72 17.20
N SER A 709 -3.24 29.45 17.58
CA SER A 709 -2.30 28.54 16.94
C SER A 709 -2.72 27.08 16.96
N GLY A 710 -2.28 26.35 15.94
CA GLY A 710 -2.44 24.89 15.84
C GLY A 710 -1.36 24.09 16.57
N THR A 711 -0.33 24.73 17.13
CA THR A 711 0.75 24.06 17.89
C THR A 711 0.30 23.61 19.29
N THR A 712 1.11 22.78 19.96
CA THR A 712 0.87 22.34 21.34
C THR A 712 0.95 23.51 22.34
N PRO A 713 0.25 23.41 23.49
CA PRO A 713 0.28 24.45 24.53
C PRO A 713 1.70 24.74 25.01
N SER A 714 2.49 23.70 25.29
CA SER A 714 3.87 23.82 25.78
C SER A 714 4.79 24.58 24.80
N ALA A 715 4.65 24.33 23.50
CA ALA A 715 5.42 25.01 22.48
C ALA A 715 5.02 26.50 22.34
N LEU A 716 3.72 26.79 22.40
CA LEU A 716 3.20 28.15 22.29
C LEU A 716 3.56 28.98 23.53
N GLU A 717 3.43 28.41 24.74
CA GLU A 717 3.81 29.05 26.00
C GLU A 717 5.32 29.29 26.09
N SER A 718 6.15 28.35 25.60
CA SER A 718 7.59 28.56 25.53
C SER A 718 7.97 29.71 24.60
N LEU A 719 7.25 29.90 23.49
CA LEU A 719 7.52 30.93 22.50
C LEU A 719 7.20 32.34 23.01
N PHE A 720 6.15 32.48 23.81
CA PHE A 720 5.66 33.75 24.38
C PHE A 720 5.84 33.83 25.90
N SER A 721 6.88 33.16 26.42
CA SER A 721 7.17 33.10 27.86
C SER A 721 7.57 34.45 28.46
N ASP A 722 8.08 35.36 27.63
CA ASP A 722 8.48 36.72 27.93
C ASP A 722 7.34 37.75 27.79
N LEU A 723 6.18 37.35 27.25
CA LEU A 723 4.99 38.18 27.06
C LEU A 723 3.79 37.59 27.84
N PRO A 724 3.75 37.77 29.18
CA PRO A 724 2.75 37.13 30.03
C PRO A 724 1.33 37.69 29.85
N GLN A 725 1.20 38.92 29.36
CA GLN A 725 -0.07 39.63 29.15
C GLN A 725 -0.87 39.13 27.92
N LEU A 726 -0.30 38.25 27.09
CA LEU A 726 -1.00 37.69 25.92
C LEU A 726 -2.00 36.60 26.32
N SER A 727 -3.14 36.56 25.67
CA SER A 727 -4.01 35.38 25.70
C SER A 727 -3.53 34.38 24.64
N LEU A 728 -3.28 33.13 25.03
CA LEU A 728 -2.80 32.10 24.11
C LEU A 728 -3.89 31.07 23.87
N ALA A 729 -4.12 30.72 22.60
CA ALA A 729 -4.98 29.62 22.21
C ALA A 729 -4.16 28.62 21.39
N ALA A 730 -3.89 27.45 21.98
CA ALA A 730 -3.15 26.36 21.37
C ALA A 730 -4.11 25.27 20.86
N ALA A 731 -3.57 24.36 20.04
CA ALA A 731 -4.30 23.24 19.45
C ALA A 731 -5.65 23.68 18.83
N ASN A 732 -5.64 24.74 18.03
CA ASN A 732 -6.84 25.29 17.36
C ASN A 732 -8.00 25.64 18.31
N GLY A 733 -7.71 25.99 19.57
CA GLY A 733 -8.70 26.39 20.56
C GLY A 733 -9.11 25.33 21.58
N LEU A 734 -8.53 24.12 21.50
CA LEU A 734 -8.71 23.08 22.51
C LEU A 734 -8.11 23.53 23.86
N ALA A 735 -6.98 24.22 23.82
CA ALA A 735 -6.26 24.78 24.96
C ALA A 735 -6.28 26.30 24.92
N THR A 736 -6.75 26.93 26.00
CA THR A 736 -6.66 28.39 26.16
C THR A 736 -6.00 28.74 27.49
N SER A 737 -5.07 29.69 27.45
CA SER A 737 -4.36 30.23 28.61
C SER A 737 -4.56 31.75 28.63
N LEU A 738 -5.38 32.25 29.57
CA LEU A 738 -5.54 33.69 29.82
C LEU A 738 -4.37 34.23 30.65
N PRO A 739 -4.05 35.55 30.58
CA PRO A 739 -2.93 36.14 31.30
C PRO A 739 -2.92 35.84 32.81
N SER A 740 -4.09 35.91 33.44
CA SER A 740 -4.28 35.66 34.88
C SER A 740 -4.28 34.18 35.28
N GLN A 741 -4.25 33.25 34.31
CA GLN A 741 -4.40 31.81 34.52
C GLN A 741 -3.15 31.00 34.19
N ARG A 742 -2.04 31.61 33.75
CA ARG A 742 -0.81 30.86 33.47
C ARG A 742 -0.12 30.39 34.77
N PRO A 743 0.31 29.11 34.87
CA PRO A 743 0.48 28.14 33.78
C PRO A 743 -0.69 27.15 33.58
N GLN A 744 -1.87 27.36 34.16
CA GLN A 744 -3.00 26.45 33.97
C GLN A 744 -3.64 26.63 32.59
N THR A 745 -3.28 25.77 31.64
CA THR A 745 -4.01 25.62 30.38
C THR A 745 -5.37 24.96 30.65
N THR A 746 -6.47 25.65 30.35
CA THR A 746 -7.80 25.03 30.47
C THR A 746 -8.05 24.17 29.23
N MET A 747 -8.32 22.87 29.43
CA MET A 747 -8.70 21.96 28.35
C MET A 747 -10.21 21.93 28.17
N THR A 748 -10.68 22.23 26.96
CA THR A 748 -12.11 22.22 26.64
C THR A 748 -12.54 20.80 26.30
N SER A 749 -13.45 20.21 27.09
CA SER A 749 -14.13 18.97 26.71
C SER A 749 -15.25 19.29 25.73
N TYR A 750 -15.22 18.67 24.56
CA TYR A 750 -16.21 18.88 23.49
C TYR A 750 -17.35 17.86 23.51
N GLY A 751 -17.41 16.96 24.51
CA GLY A 751 -18.50 15.97 24.64
C GLY A 751 -18.58 14.90 23.54
N THR A 752 -17.61 14.88 22.60
CA THR A 752 -17.58 13.94 21.47
C THR A 752 -17.38 12.48 21.94
N ASP A 753 -18.26 11.58 21.50
CA ASP A 753 -18.07 10.13 21.65
C ASP A 753 -16.98 9.62 20.68
N TRP A 754 -15.74 9.62 21.16
CA TRP A 754 -14.59 9.19 20.37
C TRP A 754 -14.56 7.70 20.07
N ASP A 755 -15.24 6.87 20.86
CA ASP A 755 -15.27 5.43 20.59
C ASP A 755 -16.20 5.12 19.42
N ALA A 756 -17.34 5.80 19.31
CA ALA A 756 -18.20 5.74 18.15
C ALA A 756 -17.52 6.29 16.88
N VAL A 757 -16.84 7.44 16.99
CA VAL A 757 -16.06 8.04 15.88
C VAL A 757 -14.97 7.08 15.40
N ARG A 758 -14.22 6.46 16.33
CA ARG A 758 -13.20 5.46 15.99
C ARG A 758 -13.82 4.26 15.28
N LYS A 759 -14.95 3.73 15.76
CA LYS A 759 -15.62 2.59 15.13
C LYS A 759 -16.02 2.88 13.67
N ALA A 760 -16.44 4.11 13.37
CA ALA A 760 -16.79 4.54 12.02
C ALA A 760 -15.56 4.83 11.13
N ALA A 761 -14.59 5.60 11.63
CA ALA A 761 -13.47 6.09 10.81
C ALA A 761 -12.34 5.06 10.60
N LEU A 762 -12.02 4.26 11.63
CA LEU A 762 -10.83 3.41 11.63
C LEU A 762 -10.80 2.38 10.49
N PRO A 763 -11.91 1.72 10.10
CA PRO A 763 -11.92 0.81 8.96
C PRO A 763 -11.51 1.49 7.65
N LEU A 764 -11.99 2.71 7.41
CA LEU A 764 -11.68 3.49 6.21
C LEU A 764 -10.23 4.00 6.23
N MET A 765 -9.79 4.57 7.35
CA MET A 765 -8.41 5.05 7.49
C MET A 765 -7.39 3.92 7.38
N LYS A 766 -7.68 2.74 7.96
CA LYS A 766 -6.82 1.54 7.84
C LYS A 766 -6.80 1.01 6.40
N ARG A 767 -7.94 1.01 5.71
CA ARG A 767 -8.03 0.63 4.30
C ARG A 767 -7.17 1.56 3.43
N ARG A 768 -7.31 2.87 3.62
CA ARG A 768 -6.48 3.88 2.94
C ARG A 768 -5.00 3.70 3.27
N ALA A 769 -4.69 3.44 4.54
CA ALA A 769 -3.31 3.17 4.96
C ALA A 769 -2.70 1.94 4.27
N ALA A 770 -3.51 0.92 4.02
CA ALA A 770 -3.08 -0.27 3.32
C ALA A 770 -2.80 0.01 1.82
N TRP A 771 -3.56 0.91 1.20
CA TRP A 771 -3.39 1.31 -0.22
C TRP A 771 -2.24 2.30 -0.45
N THR A 772 -1.91 3.10 0.56
CA THR A 772 -0.89 4.14 0.46
C THR A 772 0.32 3.73 1.28
N ASN A 773 1.31 3.10 0.65
CA ASN A 773 2.53 2.73 1.36
C ASN A 773 3.21 3.96 1.99
N GLY A 774 3.79 3.79 3.17
CA GLY A 774 4.37 4.88 3.95
C GLY A 774 3.34 5.76 4.70
N SER A 775 2.05 5.48 4.57
CA SER A 775 1.02 6.09 5.42
C SER A 775 0.68 5.24 6.64
N ALA A 776 0.15 5.87 7.68
CA ALA A 776 -0.20 5.18 8.92
C ALA A 776 -1.34 5.89 9.66
N VAL A 777 -2.17 5.10 10.35
CA VAL A 777 -3.14 5.63 11.30
C VAL A 777 -2.45 5.88 12.64
N LEU A 778 -2.48 7.12 13.11
CA LEU A 778 -1.93 7.54 14.39
C LEU A 778 -3.08 7.78 15.38
N LYS A 779 -2.91 7.30 16.61
CA LYS A 779 -3.77 7.71 17.72
C LYS A 779 -3.27 9.06 18.23
N ARG A 780 -4.17 10.05 18.34
CA ARG A 780 -3.91 11.34 18.97
C ARG A 780 -5.00 11.58 20.00
N GLU A 781 -4.71 12.24 21.11
CA GLU A 781 -5.77 12.57 22.05
C GLU A 781 -6.35 13.96 21.74
N PRO A 782 -7.68 14.11 21.63
CA PRO A 782 -8.69 13.05 21.82
C PRO A 782 -9.04 12.24 20.54
N GLY A 783 -8.51 12.60 19.36
CA GLY A 783 -8.94 12.06 18.06
C GLY A 783 -8.14 10.96 17.35
N LEU A 784 -8.16 11.02 16.02
CA LEU A 784 -7.52 10.04 15.12
C LEU A 784 -6.85 10.81 13.98
N ALA A 785 -5.68 10.33 13.55
CA ALA A 785 -4.99 10.95 12.44
C ALA A 785 -4.52 9.90 11.41
N TRP A 786 -4.45 10.31 10.16
CA TRP A 786 -3.87 9.54 9.07
C TRP A 786 -2.68 10.31 8.51
N SER A 787 -1.48 9.82 8.81
CA SER A 787 -0.20 10.41 8.39
C SER A 787 0.19 9.86 7.03
N TYR A 788 0.68 10.71 6.12
CA TYR A 788 1.24 10.31 4.84
C TYR A 788 2.62 10.91 4.56
N TYR A 789 3.34 11.39 5.59
CA TYR A 789 4.68 11.96 5.45
C TYR A 789 5.72 11.06 4.78
N ARG A 790 5.58 9.74 4.88
CA ARG A 790 6.50 8.77 4.25
C ARG A 790 5.94 8.16 2.97
N ALA A 791 4.74 8.56 2.58
CA ALA A 791 4.18 8.18 1.28
C ALA A 791 4.77 9.05 0.18
N ASP A 792 4.60 8.63 -1.08
CA ASP A 792 4.83 9.51 -2.22
C ASP A 792 4.04 10.83 -2.02
N PRO A 793 4.68 12.02 -2.14
CA PRO A 793 4.04 13.29 -1.79
C PRO A 793 2.78 13.61 -2.60
N GLU A 794 2.77 13.26 -3.89
CA GLU A 794 1.63 13.51 -4.77
C GLU A 794 0.51 12.49 -4.47
N TRP A 795 0.86 11.21 -4.37
CA TRP A 795 -0.09 10.14 -4.04
C TRP A 795 -0.71 10.32 -2.67
N GLY A 796 0.11 10.60 -1.65
CA GLY A 796 -0.33 10.84 -0.28
C GLY A 796 -1.30 12.02 -0.19
N ARG A 797 -1.05 13.11 -0.94
CA ARG A 797 -1.96 14.26 -1.02
C ARG A 797 -3.28 13.92 -1.71
N ILE A 798 -3.25 13.19 -2.83
CA ILE A 798 -4.46 12.74 -3.53
C ILE A 798 -5.31 11.85 -2.62
N GLN A 799 -4.69 10.85 -2.00
CA GLN A 799 -5.34 9.93 -1.09
C GLN A 799 -5.85 10.64 0.17
N ALA A 800 -5.16 11.68 0.65
CA ALA A 800 -5.65 12.51 1.75
C ALA A 800 -6.89 13.32 1.37
N LEU A 801 -6.90 13.99 0.21
CA LEU A 801 -8.08 14.75 -0.23
C LEU A 801 -9.32 13.86 -0.31
N GLN A 802 -9.15 12.66 -0.84
CA GLN A 802 -10.27 11.77 -1.02
C GLN A 802 -10.68 11.04 0.26
N LEU A 803 -9.72 10.63 1.09
CA LEU A 803 -10.02 10.11 2.43
C LEU A 803 -10.79 11.15 3.25
N ALA A 804 -10.50 12.45 3.07
CA ALA A 804 -11.24 13.50 3.75
C ALA A 804 -12.72 13.52 3.33
N GLN A 805 -13.02 13.48 2.04
CA GLN A 805 -14.41 13.42 1.53
C GLN A 805 -15.18 12.21 2.07
N ASP A 806 -14.56 11.03 2.02
CA ASP A 806 -15.17 9.79 2.52
C ASP A 806 -15.39 9.87 4.05
N LEU A 807 -14.43 10.43 4.79
CA LEU A 807 -14.54 10.63 6.23
C LEU A 807 -15.62 11.66 6.57
N GLU A 808 -15.72 12.76 5.84
CA GLU A 808 -16.76 13.77 6.02
C GLU A 808 -18.15 13.19 5.81
N SER A 809 -18.31 12.32 4.81
CA SER A 809 -19.58 11.62 4.54
C SER A 809 -19.97 10.66 5.67
N ILE A 810 -19.06 9.76 6.09
CA ILE A 810 -19.37 8.76 7.13
C ILE A 810 -19.44 9.37 8.54
N LEU A 811 -18.73 10.48 8.76
CA LEU A 811 -18.70 11.15 10.06
C LEU A 811 -19.74 12.27 10.20
N ALA A 812 -20.54 12.54 9.17
CA ALA A 812 -21.64 13.51 9.22
C ALA A 812 -22.59 13.35 10.43
N PRO A 813 -22.85 12.14 10.98
CA PRO A 813 -23.67 11.97 12.17
C PRO A 813 -23.00 12.37 13.51
N PHE A 814 -21.69 12.67 13.52
CA PHE A 814 -20.94 12.97 14.73
C PHE A 814 -20.49 14.44 14.75
N ASP A 815 -20.34 15.03 15.94
CA ASP A 815 -19.80 16.39 16.13
C ASP A 815 -18.27 16.42 15.95
N VAL A 816 -17.80 16.00 14.78
CA VAL A 816 -16.40 16.00 14.35
C VAL A 816 -16.23 16.66 12.99
N ALA A 817 -15.01 17.11 12.71
CA ALA A 817 -14.60 17.64 11.42
C ALA A 817 -13.30 16.97 10.98
N VAL A 818 -13.09 16.88 9.68
CA VAL A 818 -11.83 16.41 9.10
C VAL A 818 -10.95 17.62 8.80
N ALA A 819 -9.78 17.66 9.43
CA ALA A 819 -8.82 18.76 9.32
C ALA A 819 -7.61 18.33 8.49
N HIS A 820 -7.32 19.08 7.43
CA HIS A 820 -6.09 18.93 6.66
C HIS A 820 -4.91 19.60 7.37
N ARG A 821 -3.84 18.85 7.58
CA ARG A 821 -2.54 19.35 8.01
C ARG A 821 -1.47 18.98 6.99
N GLU A 822 -0.35 19.70 7.00
CA GLU A 822 0.78 19.37 6.15
C GLU A 822 1.22 17.93 6.41
N GLY A 823 1.01 17.01 5.45
CA GLY A 823 1.39 15.60 5.56
C GLY A 823 0.46 14.71 6.40
N MET A 824 -0.71 15.20 6.81
CA MET A 824 -1.64 14.44 7.66
C MET A 824 -3.10 14.89 7.53
N LEU A 825 -4.04 13.95 7.71
CA LEU A 825 -5.45 14.24 8.01
C LEU A 825 -5.74 13.96 9.48
N GLU A 826 -6.48 14.84 10.14
CA GLU A 826 -6.92 14.63 11.51
C GLU A 826 -8.43 14.71 11.64
N ILE A 827 -9.02 13.79 12.41
CA ILE A 827 -10.39 13.91 12.87
C ILE A 827 -10.34 14.66 14.20
N VAL A 828 -10.97 15.82 14.23
CA VAL A 828 -11.04 16.73 15.39
C VAL A 828 -12.50 16.98 15.74
N PRO A 829 -12.85 17.40 16.97
CA PRO A 829 -14.21 17.85 17.28
C PRO A 829 -14.65 18.96 16.32
N GLN A 830 -15.92 18.99 15.90
CA GLN A 830 -16.42 19.99 14.96
C GLN A 830 -16.28 21.41 15.53
N ALA A 831 -16.40 21.53 16.85
CA ALA A 831 -16.16 22.76 17.60
C ALA A 831 -14.67 23.11 17.76
N MET A 832 -13.72 22.21 17.49
CA MET A 832 -12.28 22.44 17.60
C MET A 832 -11.74 23.09 16.31
N HIS A 833 -12.07 24.38 16.14
CA HIS A 833 -11.48 25.21 15.12
C HIS A 833 -11.08 26.57 15.68
N LYS A 834 -10.14 27.25 15.04
CA LYS A 834 -9.64 28.56 15.50
C LYS A 834 -10.77 29.58 15.75
N GLY A 835 -11.85 29.53 14.95
CA GLY A 835 -13.04 30.36 15.17
C GLY A 835 -13.78 30.15 16.49
N HIS A 836 -13.63 28.98 17.14
CA HIS A 836 -14.24 28.74 18.45
C HIS A 836 -13.59 29.61 19.53
N VAL A 837 -12.28 29.88 19.42
CA VAL A 837 -11.59 30.82 20.31
C VAL A 837 -12.20 32.20 20.19
N VAL A 838 -12.40 32.67 18.95
CA VAL A 838 -13.01 33.97 18.65
C VAL A 838 -14.44 34.02 19.20
N LYS A 839 -15.26 33.02 18.87
CA LYS A 839 -16.65 32.93 19.33
C LYS A 839 -16.74 32.92 20.86
N LYS A 840 -15.95 32.07 21.52
CA LYS A 840 -15.91 31.95 22.99
C LYS A 840 -15.50 33.26 23.64
N ALA A 841 -14.40 33.88 23.20
CA ALA A 841 -13.91 35.14 23.75
C ALA A 841 -14.92 36.28 23.59
N LEU A 842 -15.54 36.41 22.41
CA LEU A 842 -16.54 37.45 22.15
C LEU A 842 -17.85 37.19 22.91
N SER A 843 -18.32 35.94 22.98
CA SER A 843 -19.53 35.57 23.74
C SER A 843 -19.34 35.75 25.25
N GLU A 844 -18.15 35.45 25.80
CA GLU A 844 -17.83 35.70 27.20
C GLU A 844 -17.76 37.19 27.52
N ALA A 845 -17.19 38.01 26.63
CA ALA A 845 -17.18 39.47 26.78
C ALA A 845 -18.62 40.03 26.75
N LEU A 846 -19.46 39.53 25.84
CA LEU A 846 -20.86 39.92 25.74
C LEU A 846 -21.66 39.51 26.99
N SER A 847 -21.46 38.30 27.52
CA SER A 847 -22.18 37.83 28.71
C SER A 847 -21.79 38.56 30.00
N ARG A 848 -20.56 39.10 30.07
CA ARG A 848 -20.10 39.99 31.14
C ARG A 848 -20.61 41.43 31.01
N GLY A 849 -21.31 41.77 29.93
CA GLY A 849 -21.78 43.13 29.65
C GLY A 849 -20.69 44.06 29.10
N GLU A 850 -19.57 43.51 28.64
CA GLU A 850 -18.40 44.24 28.14
C GLU A 850 -18.11 43.94 26.66
N PRO A 851 -19.07 44.13 25.72
CA PRO A 851 -18.84 43.82 24.33
C PRO A 851 -17.74 44.70 23.71
N PRO A 852 -16.82 44.15 22.90
CA PRO A 852 -15.81 44.93 22.22
C PRO A 852 -16.43 45.93 21.22
N ASP A 853 -15.82 47.12 21.14
CA ASP A 853 -16.13 48.17 20.17
C ASP A 853 -15.11 48.23 19.02
N PHE A 854 -14.10 47.35 19.03
CA PHE A 854 -13.16 47.10 17.95
C PHE A 854 -12.74 45.63 17.92
N VAL A 855 -12.75 45.02 16.72
CA VAL A 855 -12.26 43.65 16.51
C VAL A 855 -11.33 43.61 15.31
N LEU A 856 -10.10 43.14 15.49
CA LEU A 856 -9.17 42.81 14.42
C LEU A 856 -8.91 41.30 14.43
N CYS A 857 -9.11 40.63 13.30
CA CYS A 857 -8.86 39.20 13.14
C CYS A 857 -7.97 38.97 11.91
N VAL A 858 -6.78 38.41 12.08
CA VAL A 858 -5.77 38.24 11.02
C VAL A 858 -5.37 36.77 10.88
N GLY A 859 -5.31 36.24 9.65
CA GLY A 859 -4.84 34.87 9.39
C GLY A 859 -4.40 34.58 7.95
N ASP A 860 -3.55 33.57 7.76
CA ASP A 860 -2.87 33.27 6.48
C ASP A 860 -3.39 32.02 5.76
N SER A 861 -4.17 31.16 6.42
CA SER A 861 -4.49 29.81 5.96
C SER A 861 -6.00 29.57 5.80
N LEU A 862 -6.39 28.46 5.15
CA LEU A 862 -7.79 28.03 5.08
C LEU A 862 -8.39 27.74 6.47
N SER A 863 -7.55 27.40 7.46
CA SER A 863 -8.00 27.12 8.82
C SER A 863 -8.49 28.38 9.56
N ASP A 864 -8.11 29.57 9.07
CA ASP A 864 -8.45 30.87 9.66
C ASP A 864 -9.81 31.40 9.19
N GLU A 865 -10.36 30.84 8.12
CA GLU A 865 -11.64 31.24 7.53
C GLU A 865 -12.82 31.15 8.53
N LYS A 866 -12.74 30.17 9.45
CA LYS A 866 -13.71 30.05 10.54
C LYS A 866 -13.53 31.13 11.61
N MET A 867 -12.35 31.72 11.78
CA MET A 867 -12.18 32.89 12.64
C MET A 867 -12.97 34.08 12.12
N PHE A 868 -12.82 34.39 10.82
CA PHE A 868 -13.57 35.47 10.18
C PHE A 868 -15.09 35.23 10.26
N SER A 869 -15.53 34.01 9.95
CA SER A 869 -16.93 33.61 10.05
C SER A 869 -17.50 33.79 11.47
N SER A 870 -16.68 33.54 12.50
CA SER A 870 -17.10 33.69 13.89
C SER A 870 -17.20 35.16 14.31
N VAL A 871 -16.34 36.04 13.77
CA VAL A 871 -16.50 37.49 13.91
C VAL A 871 -17.84 37.93 13.30
N TYR A 872 -18.17 37.48 12.09
CA TYR A 872 -19.44 37.86 11.45
C TYR A 872 -20.67 37.33 12.20
N SER A 873 -20.61 36.10 12.71
CA SER A 873 -21.67 35.56 13.58
C SER A 873 -21.88 36.44 14.80
N TYR A 874 -20.80 36.86 15.48
CA TYR A 874 -20.89 37.78 16.61
C TYR A 874 -21.49 39.14 16.21
N LEU A 875 -21.07 39.72 15.08
CA LEU A 875 -21.62 40.98 14.59
C LEU A 875 -23.12 40.89 14.28
N ALA A 876 -23.59 39.72 13.81
CA ALA A 876 -25.01 39.48 13.56
C ALA A 876 -25.82 39.31 14.86
N ASP A 877 -25.24 38.65 15.88
CA ASP A 877 -25.91 38.35 17.15
C ASP A 877 -25.93 39.54 18.13
N ALA A 878 -25.06 40.55 17.93
CA ALA A 878 -24.86 41.65 18.87
C ALA A 878 -25.57 42.96 18.41
N PRO A 879 -26.66 43.40 19.05
CA PRO A 879 -27.49 44.54 18.62
C PRO A 879 -26.84 45.93 18.70
N ARG A 880 -25.58 46.04 19.15
CA ARG A 880 -24.79 47.30 19.22
C ARG A 880 -23.37 47.15 18.67
N ALA A 881 -23.07 46.09 17.91
CA ALA A 881 -21.73 45.88 17.39
C ALA A 881 -21.39 46.88 16.25
N PRO A 882 -20.22 47.54 16.29
CA PRO A 882 -19.83 48.49 15.26
C PRO A 882 -19.29 47.74 14.03
N LEU A 883 -20.16 47.52 13.04
CA LEU A 883 -19.82 46.93 11.73
C LEU A 883 -18.67 47.68 11.03
N ASP A 884 -18.50 48.97 11.29
CA ASP A 884 -17.46 49.84 10.73
C ASP A 884 -16.08 49.70 11.40
N ARG A 885 -16.00 48.97 12.53
CA ARG A 885 -14.78 48.79 13.35
C ARG A 885 -14.40 47.31 13.55
N ALA A 886 -14.93 46.44 12.69
CA ALA A 886 -14.52 45.04 12.60
C ALA A 886 -13.68 44.81 11.34
N PHE A 887 -12.45 44.35 11.53
CA PHE A 887 -11.49 44.13 10.46
C PHE A 887 -11.11 42.65 10.43
N THR A 888 -11.54 41.93 9.39
CA THR A 888 -11.10 40.57 9.07
C THR A 888 -10.09 40.64 7.92
N VAL A 889 -8.88 40.11 8.14
CA VAL A 889 -7.73 40.33 7.27
C VAL A 889 -7.06 39.01 6.92
N ALA A 890 -7.02 38.69 5.62
CA ALA A 890 -6.24 37.59 5.08
C ALA A 890 -4.79 38.02 4.80
N VAL A 891 -3.80 37.19 5.12
CA VAL A 891 -2.41 37.42 4.71
C VAL A 891 -2.16 36.77 3.35
N GLY A 892 -1.67 37.54 2.38
CA GLY A 892 -1.51 37.17 0.98
C GLY A 892 -2.78 37.35 0.13
N ARG A 893 -2.59 37.45 -1.20
CA ARG A 893 -3.70 37.56 -2.17
C ARG A 893 -4.28 36.17 -2.48
N LYS A 894 -5.43 35.85 -1.87
CA LYS A 894 -6.12 34.56 -2.02
C LYS A 894 -7.64 34.72 -1.88
N ALA A 895 -8.39 33.74 -2.37
CA ALA A 895 -9.82 33.64 -2.09
C ALA A 895 -10.04 33.41 -0.59
N SER A 896 -10.87 34.22 0.04
CA SER A 896 -11.07 34.24 1.50
C SER A 896 -12.42 34.85 1.86
N ARG A 897 -12.96 34.48 3.03
CA ARG A 897 -14.11 35.13 3.67
C ARG A 897 -13.71 36.41 4.40
N ALA A 898 -12.42 36.72 4.53
CA ALA A 898 -11.96 38.00 5.07
C ALA A 898 -12.41 39.17 4.18
N LEU A 899 -12.74 40.31 4.80
CA LEU A 899 -13.09 41.53 4.06
C LEU A 899 -11.86 42.15 3.39
N PHE A 900 -10.71 42.03 4.05
CA PHE A 900 -9.47 42.66 3.62
C PHE A 900 -8.30 41.68 3.46
N TYR A 901 -7.23 42.08 2.77
CA TYR A 901 -5.95 41.40 2.74
C TYR A 901 -4.77 42.35 2.99
N LEU A 902 -3.68 41.78 3.52
CA LEU A 902 -2.33 42.38 3.54
C LEU A 902 -1.40 41.50 2.70
N ASP A 903 -0.39 42.06 2.03
CA ASP A 903 0.38 41.32 1.02
C ASP A 903 1.26 40.20 1.64
N ASP A 904 1.82 40.40 2.84
CA ASP A 904 2.71 39.44 3.52
C ASP A 904 2.78 39.69 5.05
N ASP A 905 3.59 38.89 5.76
CA ASP A 905 3.81 38.98 7.22
C ASP A 905 4.52 40.27 7.65
N ALA A 906 5.30 40.90 6.77
CA ALA A 906 5.93 42.19 7.06
C ALA A 906 4.88 43.30 7.17
N HIS A 907 3.91 43.32 6.25
CA HIS A 907 2.78 44.26 6.28
C HIS A 907 1.86 44.03 7.49
N VAL A 908 1.75 42.79 7.99
CA VAL A 908 1.09 42.51 9.29
C VAL A 908 1.86 43.19 10.43
N GLY A 909 3.20 43.12 10.40
CA GLY A 909 4.05 43.82 11.35
C GLY A 909 3.88 45.34 11.31
N ASP A 910 3.79 45.93 10.12
CA ASP A 910 3.54 47.37 9.96
C ASP A 910 2.17 47.78 10.51
N ALA A 911 1.13 46.97 10.27
CA ALA A 911 -0.20 47.20 10.82
C ALA A 911 -0.19 47.14 12.35
N LEU A 912 0.45 46.13 12.95
CA LEU A 912 0.57 46.02 14.41
C LEU A 912 1.38 47.17 15.01
N ALA A 913 2.46 47.60 14.36
CA ALA A 913 3.27 48.74 14.80
C ALA A 913 2.47 50.05 14.77
N ALA A 914 1.63 50.26 13.75
CA ALA A 914 0.74 51.42 13.68
C ALA A 914 -0.29 51.45 14.81
N LEU A 915 -0.83 50.29 15.21
CA LEU A 915 -1.74 50.18 16.37
C LEU A 915 -1.01 50.44 17.69
N ALA A 916 0.18 49.85 17.86
CA ALA A 916 1.00 50.03 19.05
C ALA A 916 1.38 51.51 19.27
N GLY A 917 1.66 52.26 18.20
CA GLY A 917 1.92 53.71 18.29
C GLY A 917 0.71 54.57 18.70
N ARG A 918 -0.49 53.98 18.75
CA ARG A 918 -1.75 54.62 19.16
C ARG A 918 -2.32 54.01 20.46
N ALA A 919 -1.64 53.03 21.05
CA ALA A 919 -1.99 52.45 22.33
C ALA A 919 -1.42 53.36 23.45
N ALA A 920 -2.29 54.12 24.11
CA ALA A 920 -1.98 54.95 25.27
C ALA A 920 -3.19 54.99 26.20
#